data_AF-A0AAU9XLK7-F1
#
_entry.id   AF-A0AAU9XLK7-F1
#
_cell.length_a   1.000
_cell.length_b   1.000
_cell.length_c   1.000
_cell.angle_alpha   90.00
_cell.angle_beta   90.00
_cell.angle_gamma   90.00
#
_symmetry.space_group_name_H-M   'P 1'
#
loop_
_entity.id
_entity.type
_entity.pdbx_description
1 polymer ?
#
loop_
_entity_poly.entity_id
_entity_poly.type
_entity_poly.pdbx_seq_one_letter_code
_entity_poly.pdbx_strand_id
1 'polypeptide(L)'
;MAHLLGSEACLESLKQDVNDVQTTVMDLLSRVGHLRSPSWKYPDKVACELDIDELLERYSYSSDEDHCKLSHIILFELLIDRLVLLLQCMAQFSDQLLTSCDGRPSSGKILGSSMSIGLVAKKFWNKLVHVQQTIQKLQTESKAKNKTMSKMEDTITDLRSEVKLFKQASDKRSGKSSVVQGKIESQSANRTSVKFILSPSEELSLESSTPSKELTLAVEDVTNAKTYHESSTQTYDTAFIPCEACARTQQNLIEVGSMVIKVCESQGLPSSLAKQKKLLRQSLMAAADVSRWASEQSHDLARINDHLDNLYAQINPLEDKLSRSKQVCARLEKQIQDLEKQLLDKDSEGEKKETDFKEKLKQVVAEKDLLLSDAEKVNNELVKGKDVLQGMVLKLEEKKKKYKETVKTLGEENSRLLTELDKESKEVARLTVVESEVQQLKVEMDDLQVKLKNTSIELGKTQARNKTLEKHEQALQSKHDALLKRVDNLDNECEELRDRVLEAEGERDELQGVMEGLQTEKTNLSEELDSKQNLLEELRLEKEKLLQEVEEFEAKTNELEQQLKESEEKLQLVVEFPSIDSKQQKSSSSDKEVMFNGEVPSEAEVAKDMERQVMANNIRIMTLEEQNEKLRKSISFLMNARENISKKKVQEPVPLWKQHSDEPGLIEDQRELLRRSPVQNFYEGNPNVSHKRPASAIREGQWSNSDHYMSNQIQPRPPEKPRAQSAKTRTKATTSRFAETKQSASLSAKLAASGKHATGILGRLAEGHTLRHEWEHSPAPTLDVTAREGRVGREIGRTSPTSTRYTPMNVFVCMSCDKMYNTQKDLDIHKSFCYGAVNENYT
;
A
#
# COMPACT_ATOMS: atom_id res chain seq x y z
N MET A 1 -27.98 -4.52 10.41
CA MET A 1 -27.05 -5.60 9.99
C MET A 1 -26.93 -5.73 8.48
N ALA A 2 -28.00 -5.63 7.69
CA ALA A 2 -27.93 -5.77 6.22
C ALA A 2 -26.83 -4.94 5.51
N HIS A 3 -26.51 -3.74 6.02
CA HIS A 3 -25.46 -2.85 5.50
C HIS A 3 -24.01 -3.40 5.58
N LEU A 4 -23.80 -4.58 6.18
CA LEU A 4 -22.48 -5.25 6.24
C LEU A 4 -22.33 -6.36 5.18
N LEU A 5 -23.41 -6.74 4.49
CA LEU A 5 -23.40 -7.79 3.49
C LEU A 5 -22.51 -7.37 2.30
N GLY A 6 -21.53 -8.19 1.93
CA GLY A 6 -20.57 -7.87 0.87
C GLY A 6 -19.50 -6.83 1.24
N SER A 7 -19.43 -6.35 2.49
CA SER A 7 -18.36 -5.42 2.90
C SER A 7 -16.99 -6.12 2.92
N GLU A 8 -15.95 -5.42 2.46
CA GLU A 8 -14.56 -5.91 2.33
C GLU A 8 -14.04 -6.57 3.61
N ALA A 9 -14.19 -5.91 4.76
CA ALA A 9 -13.76 -6.43 6.06
C ALA A 9 -14.48 -7.74 6.46
N CYS A 10 -15.76 -7.91 6.10
CA CYS A 10 -16.47 -9.17 6.34
C CYS A 10 -16.08 -10.26 5.34
N LEU A 11 -15.76 -9.91 4.08
CA LEU A 11 -15.27 -10.87 3.08
C LEU A 11 -13.91 -11.43 3.49
N GLU A 12 -12.95 -10.57 3.84
CA GLU A 12 -11.62 -11.02 4.26
C GLU A 12 -11.66 -11.78 5.61
N SER A 13 -12.55 -11.40 6.55
CA SER A 13 -12.81 -12.21 7.75
C SER A 13 -13.31 -13.62 7.40
N LEU A 14 -14.31 -13.74 6.51
CA LEU A 14 -14.84 -15.04 6.11
C LEU A 14 -13.81 -15.88 5.35
N LYS A 15 -12.93 -15.26 4.54
CA LYS A 15 -11.81 -15.95 3.88
C LYS A 15 -10.79 -16.49 4.89
N GLN A 16 -10.51 -15.74 5.96
CA GLN A 16 -9.67 -16.23 7.06
C GLN A 16 -10.36 -17.37 7.84
N ASP A 17 -11.64 -17.22 8.19
CA ASP A 17 -12.42 -18.26 8.88
C ASP A 17 -12.44 -19.59 8.09
N VAL A 18 -12.64 -19.52 6.77
CA VAL A 18 -12.59 -20.70 5.87
C VAL A 18 -11.19 -21.33 5.86
N ASN A 19 -10.12 -20.53 5.82
CA ASN A 19 -8.74 -21.01 5.84
C ASN A 19 -8.34 -21.66 7.17
N ASP A 20 -8.76 -21.10 8.30
CA ASP A 20 -8.47 -21.64 9.64
C ASP A 20 -9.16 -22.99 9.86
N VAL A 21 -10.43 -23.10 9.43
CA VAL A 21 -11.17 -24.38 9.47
C VAL A 21 -10.58 -25.39 8.47
N GLN A 22 -10.23 -24.98 7.25
CA GLN A 22 -9.60 -25.86 6.25
C GLN A 22 -8.23 -26.38 6.74
N THR A 23 -7.41 -25.53 7.37
CA THR A 23 -6.12 -25.93 7.99
C THR A 23 -6.34 -26.98 9.07
N THR A 24 -7.35 -26.78 9.93
CA THR A 24 -7.74 -27.74 10.98
C THR A 24 -8.25 -29.08 10.39
N VAL A 25 -9.01 -29.02 9.31
CA VAL A 25 -9.49 -30.20 8.55
C VAL A 25 -8.33 -30.99 7.96
N MET A 26 -7.30 -30.33 7.42
CA MET A 26 -6.14 -30.99 6.81
C MET A 26 -5.25 -31.70 7.85
N ASP A 27 -5.02 -31.10 9.03
CA ASP A 27 -4.33 -31.79 10.13
C ASP A 27 -5.09 -33.07 10.56
N LEU A 28 -6.41 -32.98 10.72
CA LEU A 28 -7.22 -34.16 11.05
C LEU A 28 -7.20 -35.21 9.93
N LEU A 29 -7.37 -34.83 8.66
CA LEU A 29 -7.29 -35.76 7.53
C LEU A 29 -5.93 -36.47 7.44
N SER A 30 -4.83 -35.81 7.80
CA SER A 30 -3.49 -36.44 7.83
C SER A 30 -3.39 -37.62 8.82
N ARG A 31 -4.20 -37.60 9.89
CA ARG A 31 -4.25 -38.63 10.94
C ARG A 31 -5.34 -39.67 10.66
N VAL A 32 -6.46 -39.21 10.10
CA VAL A 32 -7.69 -39.97 9.89
C VAL A 32 -7.69 -40.77 8.57
N GLY A 33 -6.96 -40.29 7.57
CA GLY A 33 -7.00 -40.79 6.20
C GLY A 33 -8.15 -40.19 5.38
N HIS A 34 -8.20 -40.55 4.09
CA HIS A 34 -9.12 -39.98 3.11
C HIS A 34 -10.60 -40.26 3.45
N LEU A 35 -11.34 -39.21 3.82
CA LEU A 35 -12.79 -39.24 4.03
C LEU A 35 -13.52 -38.89 2.73
N ARG A 36 -14.03 -39.90 2.02
CA ARG A 36 -14.92 -39.70 0.86
C ARG A 36 -16.36 -39.41 1.31
N SER A 37 -16.63 -38.13 1.54
CA SER A 37 -17.95 -37.55 1.76
C SER A 37 -18.26 -36.50 0.68
N PRO A 38 -19.52 -36.32 0.26
CA PRO A 38 -19.90 -35.22 -0.63
C PRO A 38 -19.81 -33.88 0.11
N SER A 39 -19.45 -32.81 -0.60
CA SER A 39 -19.54 -31.45 -0.07
C SER A 39 -21.00 -31.07 0.22
N TRP A 40 -21.21 -30.30 1.29
CA TRP A 40 -22.52 -29.73 1.62
C TRP A 40 -22.89 -28.60 0.65
N LYS A 41 -21.91 -27.78 0.23
CA LYS A 41 -22.12 -26.69 -0.74
C LYS A 41 -22.12 -27.17 -2.20
N TYR A 42 -21.31 -28.18 -2.53
CA TYR A 42 -21.18 -28.75 -3.87
C TYR A 42 -21.43 -30.28 -3.84
N PRO A 43 -22.69 -30.76 -3.74
CA PRO A 43 -22.99 -32.18 -3.54
C PRO A 43 -22.53 -33.12 -4.66
N ASP A 44 -22.16 -32.57 -5.82
CA ASP A 44 -21.52 -33.21 -6.96
C ASP A 44 -20.03 -33.51 -6.75
N LYS A 45 -19.38 -32.87 -5.76
CA LYS A 45 -17.94 -32.95 -5.48
C LYS A 45 -17.65 -33.61 -4.13
N VAL A 46 -16.48 -34.24 -4.01
CA VAL A 46 -15.99 -34.78 -2.73
C VAL A 46 -15.45 -33.63 -1.87
N ALA A 47 -15.86 -33.57 -0.60
CA ALA A 47 -15.57 -32.44 0.29
C ALA A 47 -14.07 -32.22 0.54
N CYS A 48 -13.28 -33.29 0.66
CA CYS A 48 -11.82 -33.19 0.82
C CYS A 48 -11.05 -32.98 -0.51
N GLU A 49 -11.74 -32.95 -1.65
CA GLU A 49 -11.16 -32.78 -2.99
C GLU A 49 -11.58 -31.43 -3.61
N LEU A 50 -12.17 -30.51 -2.83
CA LEU A 50 -12.39 -29.12 -3.23
C LEU A 50 -11.06 -28.35 -3.19
N ASP A 51 -10.74 -27.68 -4.30
CA ASP A 51 -9.72 -26.63 -4.32
C ASP A 51 -10.26 -25.40 -3.58
N ILE A 52 -9.77 -25.17 -2.36
CA ILE A 52 -10.19 -24.04 -1.54
C ILE A 52 -9.46 -22.76 -1.97
N ASP A 53 -8.24 -22.86 -2.49
CA ASP A 53 -7.47 -21.69 -2.93
C ASP A 53 -8.11 -21.06 -4.18
N GLU A 54 -8.53 -21.86 -5.19
CA GLU A 54 -9.32 -21.38 -6.34
C GLU A 54 -10.62 -20.70 -5.88
N LEU A 55 -11.32 -21.29 -4.90
CA LEU A 55 -12.57 -20.74 -4.38
C LEU A 55 -12.38 -19.41 -3.63
N LEU A 56 -11.30 -19.27 -2.86
CA LEU A 56 -11.00 -18.05 -2.10
C LEU A 56 -10.41 -16.92 -2.96
N GLU A 57 -9.76 -17.23 -4.08
CA GLU A 57 -9.40 -16.25 -5.10
C GLU A 57 -10.66 -15.76 -5.85
N ARG A 58 -11.49 -16.70 -6.29
CA ARG A 58 -12.72 -16.46 -7.08
C ARG A 58 -13.83 -15.71 -6.34
N TYR A 59 -13.94 -15.88 -5.03
CA TYR A 59 -14.93 -15.20 -4.18
C TYR A 59 -14.22 -14.22 -3.25
N SER A 60 -13.92 -13.03 -3.79
CA SER A 60 -13.14 -11.98 -3.16
C SER A 60 -13.86 -10.62 -3.24
N TYR A 61 -13.29 -9.58 -2.64
CA TYR A 61 -13.83 -8.22 -2.75
C TYR A 61 -13.59 -7.63 -4.14
N SER A 62 -14.58 -6.90 -4.66
CA SER A 62 -14.59 -6.33 -6.01
C SER A 62 -15.31 -4.99 -6.05
N SER A 63 -15.23 -4.29 -7.19
CA SER A 63 -15.99 -3.05 -7.43
C SER A 63 -17.48 -3.27 -7.79
N ASP A 64 -17.91 -4.52 -7.99
CA ASP A 64 -19.31 -4.88 -8.14
C ASP A 64 -19.92 -5.27 -6.79
N GLU A 65 -20.92 -4.51 -6.35
CA GLU A 65 -21.67 -4.80 -5.12
C GLU A 65 -22.36 -6.17 -5.16
N ASP A 66 -22.88 -6.60 -6.31
CA ASP A 66 -23.68 -7.82 -6.39
C ASP A 66 -22.80 -9.07 -6.43
N HIS A 67 -21.63 -9.01 -7.09
CA HIS A 67 -20.55 -9.97 -6.85
C HIS A 67 -20.14 -10.00 -5.36
N CYS A 68 -19.96 -8.85 -4.70
CA CYS A 68 -19.57 -8.83 -3.28
C CYS A 68 -20.62 -9.44 -2.36
N LYS A 69 -21.92 -9.18 -2.59
CA LYS A 69 -23.03 -9.84 -1.87
C LYS A 69 -23.05 -11.35 -2.13
N LEU A 70 -22.84 -11.78 -3.37
CA LEU A 70 -22.77 -13.19 -3.77
C LEU A 70 -21.59 -13.91 -3.11
N SER A 71 -20.39 -13.32 -3.17
CA SER A 71 -19.17 -13.84 -2.54
C SER A 71 -19.33 -13.95 -1.03
N HIS A 72 -19.99 -13.00 -0.36
CA HIS A 72 -20.27 -13.08 1.08
C HIS A 72 -21.16 -14.29 1.41
N ILE A 73 -22.20 -14.55 0.61
CA ILE A 73 -23.08 -15.72 0.79
C ILE A 73 -22.29 -17.01 0.55
N ILE A 74 -21.54 -17.10 -0.56
CA ILE A 74 -20.82 -18.33 -0.93
C ILE A 74 -19.68 -18.64 0.06
N LEU A 75 -18.95 -17.64 0.56
CA LEU A 75 -17.94 -17.84 1.60
C LEU A 75 -18.56 -18.32 2.93
N PHE A 76 -19.72 -17.78 3.31
CA PHE A 76 -20.43 -18.23 4.51
C PHE A 76 -20.97 -19.66 4.37
N GLU A 77 -21.49 -20.03 3.19
CA GLU A 77 -21.89 -21.41 2.89
C GLU A 77 -20.67 -22.36 2.80
N LEU A 78 -19.53 -21.89 2.29
CA LEU A 78 -18.28 -22.65 2.27
C LEU A 78 -17.74 -22.87 3.69
N LEU A 79 -17.87 -21.88 4.59
CA LEU A 79 -17.53 -22.04 6.01
C LEU A 79 -18.42 -23.11 6.67
N ILE A 80 -19.73 -23.12 6.41
CA ILE A 80 -20.63 -24.19 6.87
C ILE A 80 -20.17 -25.56 6.32
N ASP A 81 -19.84 -25.64 5.03
CA ASP A 81 -19.33 -26.86 4.39
C ASP A 81 -18.03 -27.37 5.04
N ARG A 82 -17.04 -26.49 5.29
CA ARG A 82 -15.80 -26.85 5.99
C ARG A 82 -16.06 -27.30 7.43
N LEU A 83 -17.01 -26.68 8.15
CA LEU A 83 -17.40 -27.09 9.50
C LEU A 83 -18.15 -28.43 9.52
N VAL A 84 -18.96 -28.73 8.50
CA VAL A 84 -19.60 -30.04 8.31
C VAL A 84 -18.54 -31.11 8.05
N LEU A 85 -17.56 -30.85 7.19
CA LEU A 85 -16.42 -31.74 6.96
C LEU A 85 -15.60 -31.97 8.23
N LEU A 86 -15.31 -30.91 9.00
CA LEU A 86 -14.62 -30.98 10.29
C LEU A 86 -15.33 -31.92 11.28
N LEU A 87 -16.65 -31.81 11.43
CA LEU A 87 -17.45 -32.71 12.27
C LEU A 87 -17.40 -34.17 11.80
N GLN A 88 -17.36 -34.42 10.49
CA GLN A 88 -17.24 -35.77 9.95
C GLN A 88 -15.83 -36.36 10.19
N CYS A 89 -14.77 -35.58 9.98
CA CYS A 89 -13.40 -35.97 10.29
C CYS A 89 -13.21 -36.28 11.79
N MET A 90 -13.72 -35.42 12.69
CA MET A 90 -13.67 -35.67 14.13
C MET A 90 -14.50 -36.89 14.57
N ALA A 91 -15.62 -37.18 13.89
CA ALA A 91 -16.38 -38.40 14.13
C ALA A 91 -15.61 -39.67 13.72
N GLN A 92 -14.89 -39.65 12.59
CA GLN A 92 -14.04 -40.77 12.16
C GLN A 92 -12.80 -40.92 13.04
N PHE A 93 -12.18 -39.81 13.49
CA PHE A 93 -11.10 -39.83 14.48
C PHE A 93 -11.55 -40.46 15.81
N SER A 94 -12.76 -40.11 16.26
CA SER A 94 -13.37 -40.71 17.46
C SER A 94 -13.64 -42.22 17.28
N ASP A 95 -14.06 -42.65 16.09
CA ASP A 95 -14.20 -44.08 15.75
C ASP A 95 -12.84 -44.81 15.78
N GLN A 96 -11.78 -44.20 15.24
CA GLN A 96 -10.42 -44.78 15.28
C GLN A 96 -9.88 -44.92 16.70
N LEU A 97 -10.06 -43.88 17.54
CA LEU A 97 -9.71 -43.94 18.97
C LEU A 97 -10.44 -45.09 19.70
N LEU A 98 -11.73 -45.30 19.42
CA LEU A 98 -12.50 -46.40 20.01
C LEU A 98 -12.02 -47.77 19.51
N THR A 99 -11.84 -47.96 18.20
CA THR A 99 -11.35 -49.24 17.65
C THR A 99 -9.92 -49.60 18.09
N SER A 100 -9.11 -48.61 18.46
CA SER A 100 -7.76 -48.80 19.00
C SER A 100 -7.77 -49.49 20.39
N CYS A 101 -8.90 -49.49 21.10
CA CYS A 101 -9.07 -50.22 22.36
C CYS A 101 -9.50 -51.69 22.17
N ASP A 102 -10.20 -52.02 21.08
CA ASP A 102 -10.79 -53.35 20.83
C ASP A 102 -10.05 -54.17 19.76
N GLY A 103 -8.88 -53.70 19.29
CA GLY A 103 -7.91 -54.52 18.55
C GLY A 103 -8.33 -55.05 17.18
N ARG A 104 -9.41 -54.54 16.57
CA ARG A 104 -9.94 -55.03 15.29
C ARG A 104 -9.98 -53.92 14.23
N PRO A 105 -9.30 -54.07 13.08
CA PRO A 105 -9.29 -53.04 12.05
C PRO A 105 -10.68 -52.90 11.42
N SER A 106 -11.25 -51.70 11.46
CA SER A 106 -12.50 -51.40 10.75
C SER A 106 -12.24 -51.18 9.26
N SER A 107 -12.86 -52.01 8.42
CA SER A 107 -12.94 -51.78 6.98
C SER A 107 -13.59 -50.41 6.70
N GLY A 108 -12.99 -49.65 5.78
CA GLY A 108 -13.42 -48.29 5.44
C GLY A 108 -14.81 -48.26 4.81
N LYS A 109 -15.85 -48.03 5.61
CA LYS A 109 -17.21 -47.84 5.12
C LYS A 109 -17.32 -46.49 4.41
N ILE A 110 -17.41 -46.55 3.07
CA ILE A 110 -17.78 -45.41 2.23
C ILE A 110 -19.09 -44.81 2.76
N LEU A 111 -19.08 -43.50 3.07
CA LEU A 111 -20.22 -42.82 3.69
C LEU A 111 -21.22 -42.37 2.60
N GLY A 112 -21.77 -43.35 1.88
CA GLY A 112 -22.58 -43.18 0.68
C GLY A 112 -24.00 -42.64 0.91
N SER A 113 -24.11 -41.40 1.37
CA SER A 113 -25.26 -40.50 1.17
C SER A 113 -24.88 -39.10 1.65
N SER A 114 -25.44 -38.05 1.04
CA SER A 114 -25.42 -36.71 1.64
C SER A 114 -26.16 -36.75 2.98
N MET A 115 -25.42 -36.61 4.09
CA MET A 115 -25.99 -36.55 5.43
C MET A 115 -26.37 -35.11 5.77
N SER A 116 -27.58 -34.90 6.30
CA SER A 116 -27.97 -33.57 6.79
C SER A 116 -27.09 -33.12 7.96
N ILE A 117 -26.89 -31.81 8.11
CA ILE A 117 -26.02 -31.22 9.15
C ILE A 117 -26.38 -31.75 10.55
N GLY A 118 -27.68 -31.86 10.86
CA GLY A 118 -28.15 -32.39 12.14
C GLY A 118 -27.78 -33.86 12.37
N LEU A 119 -27.76 -34.71 11.33
CA LEU A 119 -27.32 -36.10 11.43
C LEU A 119 -25.79 -36.20 11.56
N VAL A 120 -25.03 -35.34 10.88
CA VAL A 120 -23.57 -35.24 11.04
C VAL A 120 -23.22 -34.85 12.48
N ALA A 121 -23.81 -33.77 13.00
CA ALA A 121 -23.60 -33.31 14.36
C ALA A 121 -24.01 -34.37 15.40
N LYS A 122 -25.19 -35.00 15.24
CA LYS A 122 -25.65 -36.08 16.12
C LYS A 122 -24.72 -37.30 16.10
N LYS A 123 -24.17 -37.66 14.93
CA LYS A 123 -23.18 -38.74 14.81
C LYS A 123 -21.90 -38.39 15.58
N PHE A 124 -21.37 -37.17 15.41
CA PHE A 124 -20.20 -36.69 16.14
C PHE A 124 -20.41 -36.72 17.66
N TRP A 125 -21.48 -36.08 18.17
CA TRP A 125 -21.75 -36.02 19.62
C TRP A 125 -21.94 -37.41 20.24
N ASN A 126 -22.64 -38.34 19.56
CA ASN A 126 -22.75 -39.72 20.03
C ASN A 126 -21.39 -40.42 20.15
N LYS A 127 -20.47 -40.20 19.20
CA LYS A 127 -19.11 -40.76 19.26
C LYS A 127 -18.28 -40.15 20.38
N LEU A 128 -18.37 -38.83 20.58
CA LEU A 128 -17.67 -38.14 21.68
C LEU A 128 -18.15 -38.63 23.05
N VAL A 129 -19.46 -38.87 23.23
CA VAL A 129 -20.02 -39.47 24.45
C VAL A 129 -19.47 -40.89 24.69
N HIS A 130 -19.36 -41.73 23.65
CA HIS A 130 -18.76 -43.05 23.79
C HIS A 130 -17.25 -43.01 24.11
N VAL A 131 -16.49 -42.07 23.53
CA VAL A 131 -15.08 -41.83 23.90
C VAL A 131 -14.98 -41.46 25.38
N GLN A 132 -15.80 -40.53 25.86
CA GLN A 132 -15.81 -40.11 27.27
C GLN A 132 -16.18 -41.25 28.23
N GLN A 133 -17.20 -42.06 27.90
CA GLN A 133 -17.58 -43.26 28.66
C GLN A 133 -16.43 -44.27 28.74
N THR A 134 -15.71 -44.49 27.63
CA THR A 134 -14.59 -45.42 27.54
C THR A 134 -13.40 -44.95 28.35
N ILE A 135 -13.05 -43.65 28.27
CA ILE A 135 -12.00 -43.03 29.09
C ILE A 135 -12.35 -43.14 30.59
N GLN A 136 -13.59 -42.87 30.97
CA GLN A 136 -14.03 -42.97 32.37
C GLN A 136 -13.92 -44.42 32.90
N LYS A 137 -14.33 -45.41 32.09
CA LYS A 137 -14.15 -46.84 32.41
C LYS A 137 -12.67 -47.18 32.62
N LEU A 138 -11.80 -46.84 31.68
CA LEU A 138 -10.35 -47.09 31.76
C LEU A 138 -9.71 -46.40 32.98
N GLN A 139 -10.14 -45.20 33.35
CA GLN A 139 -9.67 -44.53 34.57
C GLN A 139 -10.10 -45.27 35.85
N THR A 140 -11.33 -45.81 35.91
CA THR A 140 -11.77 -46.62 37.06
C THR A 140 -11.01 -47.95 37.15
N GLU A 141 -10.74 -48.59 36.01
CA GLU A 141 -9.98 -49.84 35.93
C GLU A 141 -8.51 -49.64 36.30
N SER A 142 -7.87 -48.55 35.85
CA SER A 142 -6.52 -48.16 36.26
C SER A 142 -6.44 -47.89 37.76
N LYS A 143 -7.40 -47.15 38.35
CA LYS A 143 -7.45 -46.93 39.80
C LYS A 143 -7.62 -48.23 40.59
N ALA A 144 -8.39 -49.20 40.07
CA ALA A 144 -8.50 -50.53 40.66
C ALA A 144 -7.19 -51.32 40.57
N LYS A 145 -6.56 -51.37 39.37
CA LYS A 145 -5.28 -52.04 39.11
C LYS A 145 -4.15 -51.48 39.98
N ASN A 146 -4.05 -50.16 40.12
CA ASN A 146 -3.06 -49.52 41.00
C ASN A 146 -3.30 -49.86 42.47
N LYS A 147 -4.57 -49.96 42.92
CA LYS A 147 -4.91 -50.37 44.28
C LYS A 147 -4.64 -51.85 44.56
N THR A 148 -4.70 -52.72 43.55
CA THR A 148 -4.21 -54.12 43.67
C THR A 148 -2.69 -54.21 43.59
N MET A 149 -2.04 -53.34 42.82
CA MET A 149 -0.58 -53.28 42.70
C MET A 149 0.05 -52.85 44.04
N SER A 150 -0.42 -51.75 44.65
CA SER A 150 0.09 -51.33 45.97
C SER A 150 -0.11 -52.41 47.03
N LYS A 151 -1.28 -53.08 47.08
CA LYS A 151 -1.49 -54.23 47.99
C LYS A 151 -0.49 -55.37 47.77
N MET A 152 -0.10 -55.62 46.52
CA MET A 152 0.88 -56.64 46.17
C MET A 152 2.29 -56.19 46.55
N GLU A 153 2.62 -54.90 46.39
CA GLU A 153 3.86 -54.29 46.87
C GLU A 153 3.96 -54.34 48.41
N ASP A 154 2.90 -53.98 49.13
CA ASP A 154 2.75 -54.10 50.58
C ASP A 154 3.05 -55.55 51.02
N THR A 155 2.39 -56.53 50.39
CA THR A 155 2.59 -57.97 50.64
C THR A 155 4.03 -58.41 50.36
N ILE A 156 4.66 -57.88 49.30
CA ILE A 156 6.07 -58.16 48.97
C ILE A 156 7.01 -57.52 50.00
N THR A 157 6.68 -56.35 50.56
CA THR A 157 7.48 -55.76 51.65
C THR A 157 7.32 -56.52 52.97
N ASP A 158 6.13 -57.01 53.30
CA ASP A 158 5.89 -57.85 54.48
C ASP A 158 6.67 -59.17 54.37
N LEU A 159 6.54 -59.90 53.26
CA LEU A 159 7.31 -61.13 53.00
C LEU A 159 8.83 -60.88 53.01
N ARG A 160 9.31 -59.75 52.48
CA ARG A 160 10.73 -59.35 52.60
C ARG A 160 11.13 -59.09 54.06
N SER A 161 10.23 -58.56 54.89
CA SER A 161 10.48 -58.34 56.32
C SER A 161 10.54 -59.67 57.08
N GLU A 162 9.63 -60.61 56.80
CA GLU A 162 9.63 -61.95 57.38
C GLU A 162 10.91 -62.71 57.01
N VAL A 163 11.32 -62.71 55.73
CA VAL A 163 12.59 -63.32 55.29
C VAL A 163 13.79 -62.69 56.01
N LYS A 164 13.74 -61.38 56.31
CA LYS A 164 14.79 -60.69 57.08
C LYS A 164 14.81 -61.13 58.56
N LEU A 165 13.65 -61.34 59.16
CA LEU A 165 13.50 -61.88 60.52
C LEU A 165 13.92 -63.35 60.61
N PHE A 166 13.52 -64.20 59.66
CA PHE A 166 13.99 -65.58 59.53
C PHE A 166 15.52 -65.65 59.38
N LYS A 167 16.12 -64.75 58.59
CA LYS A 167 17.58 -64.68 58.46
C LYS A 167 18.25 -64.31 59.78
N GLN A 168 17.78 -63.28 60.49
CA GLN A 168 18.27 -62.94 61.83
C GLN A 168 18.07 -64.06 62.87
N ALA A 169 16.99 -64.84 62.75
CA ALA A 169 16.73 -66.01 63.61
C ALA A 169 17.58 -67.24 63.25
N SER A 170 18.11 -67.30 62.02
CA SER A 170 19.12 -68.27 61.58
C SER A 170 20.52 -67.86 62.04
N ASP A 171 20.91 -66.59 61.85
CA ASP A 171 22.22 -66.06 62.23
C ASP A 171 22.46 -66.20 63.75
N LYS A 172 21.43 -65.92 64.57
CA LYS A 172 21.43 -66.15 66.03
C LYS A 172 21.56 -67.64 66.43
N ARG A 173 21.36 -68.58 65.51
CA ARG A 173 21.43 -70.03 65.75
C ARG A 173 22.79 -70.65 65.41
N SER A 174 23.73 -69.87 64.88
CA SER A 174 25.09 -70.32 64.54
C SER A 174 26.08 -70.38 65.73
N GLY A 175 25.58 -70.28 66.97
CA GLY A 175 26.40 -70.15 68.19
C GLY A 175 26.28 -71.33 69.15
N LYS A 176 27.24 -72.27 69.06
CA LYS A 176 27.43 -73.48 69.90
C LYS A 176 26.38 -74.60 69.76
N SER A 177 26.89 -75.84 69.77
CA SER A 177 26.11 -77.08 69.80
C SER A 177 25.61 -77.39 71.21
N SER A 178 24.40 -77.95 71.31
CA SER A 178 23.94 -78.76 72.43
C SER A 178 22.86 -79.74 71.94
N VAL A 179 22.90 -80.99 72.40
CA VAL A 179 21.98 -82.06 72.00
C VAL A 179 20.86 -82.19 73.03
N VAL A 180 19.59 -82.08 72.60
CA VAL A 180 18.41 -82.55 73.35
C VAL A 180 17.40 -83.18 72.37
N GLN A 181 16.82 -84.31 72.75
CA GLN A 181 15.76 -85.00 71.98
C GLN A 181 14.36 -84.41 72.25
N GLY A 182 13.47 -84.54 71.25
CA GLY A 182 12.10 -84.98 71.53
C GLY A 182 10.95 -84.05 71.14
N LYS A 183 9.78 -84.69 71.01
CA LYS A 183 8.42 -84.15 70.83
C LYS A 183 8.18 -83.08 69.75
N ILE A 184 7.64 -83.55 68.62
CA ILE A 184 6.70 -82.77 67.80
C ILE A 184 5.30 -83.02 68.36
N GLU A 185 4.59 -81.99 68.80
CA GLU A 185 3.26 -82.15 69.42
C GLU A 185 2.25 -81.06 69.01
N SER A 186 1.79 -81.16 67.75
CA SER A 186 0.41 -80.87 67.33
C SER A 186 -0.19 -79.44 67.37
N GLN A 187 -1.26 -79.28 66.58
CA GLN A 187 -2.24 -78.18 66.53
C GLN A 187 -1.80 -76.91 65.74
N SER A 188 -2.69 -76.23 64.99
CA SER A 188 -4.15 -76.44 64.84
C SER A 188 -4.68 -76.22 63.42
N ALA A 189 -5.79 -76.92 63.13
CA ALA A 189 -6.86 -76.64 62.16
C ALA A 189 -6.55 -75.95 60.81
N ASN A 190 -6.89 -76.65 59.72
CA ASN A 190 -8.23 -76.40 59.19
C ASN A 190 -8.87 -77.63 58.50
N ARG A 191 -10.20 -77.65 58.44
CA ARG A 191 -11.01 -78.76 57.91
C ARG A 191 -11.42 -78.49 56.48
N THR A 192 -11.20 -79.43 55.57
CA THR A 192 -12.13 -79.63 54.44
C THR A 192 -12.20 -81.11 54.09
N SER A 193 -13.39 -81.60 53.80
CA SER A 193 -13.68 -83.02 53.61
C SER A 193 -13.82 -83.38 52.13
N VAL A 194 -13.13 -84.44 51.71
CA VAL A 194 -13.39 -85.12 50.44
C VAL A 194 -13.84 -86.54 50.77
N LYS A 195 -15.03 -86.92 50.29
CA LYS A 195 -15.53 -88.30 50.37
C LYS A 195 -14.80 -89.13 49.32
N PHE A 196 -14.39 -90.35 49.68
CA PHE A 196 -14.38 -91.43 48.71
C PHE A 196 -15.01 -92.69 49.31
N ILE A 197 -15.51 -93.56 48.43
CA ILE A 197 -16.43 -94.65 48.73
C ILE A 197 -15.71 -95.97 48.45
N LEU A 198 -15.93 -96.98 49.29
CA LEU A 198 -16.26 -98.34 48.87
C LEU A 198 -16.83 -99.14 50.07
N SER A 199 -17.68 -100.11 49.78
CA SER A 199 -18.61 -100.71 50.76
C SER A 199 -18.08 -102.01 51.38
N PRO A 200 -18.49 -102.35 52.62
CA PRO A 200 -18.33 -103.69 53.17
C PRO A 200 -19.58 -104.54 52.88
N SER A 201 -19.42 -105.66 52.17
CA SER A 201 -20.34 -106.82 52.15
C SER A 201 -19.72 -107.95 51.33
N GLU A 202 -19.72 -109.17 51.88
CA GLU A 202 -20.34 -110.36 51.26
C GLU A 202 -20.14 -111.59 52.17
N GLU A 203 -21.24 -112.07 52.75
CA GLU A 203 -21.31 -113.37 53.42
C GLU A 203 -21.92 -114.39 52.44
N LEU A 204 -21.12 -115.34 51.96
CA LEU A 204 -21.58 -116.58 51.31
C LEU A 204 -20.68 -117.71 51.83
N SER A 205 -21.15 -118.76 52.52
CA SER A 205 -22.25 -119.70 52.24
C SER A 205 -21.99 -120.58 51.01
N LEU A 206 -21.34 -121.72 51.26
CA LEU A 206 -21.23 -122.95 50.44
C LEU A 206 -20.50 -123.98 51.33
N GLU A 207 -21.20 -124.80 52.13
CA GLU A 207 -21.87 -126.07 51.75
C GLU A 207 -20.96 -127.19 51.24
N SER A 208 -20.86 -128.25 52.05
CA SER A 208 -20.41 -129.61 51.69
C SER A 208 -18.90 -129.77 51.36
N SER A 209 -18.33 -130.98 51.35
CA SER A 209 -18.89 -132.31 51.64
C SER A 209 -17.97 -133.08 52.60
N THR A 210 -18.55 -133.74 53.60
CA THR A 210 -17.90 -134.89 54.25
C THR A 210 -18.03 -136.12 53.36
N PRO A 211 -17.07 -137.06 53.45
CA PRO A 211 -17.36 -138.45 53.18
C PRO A 211 -16.99 -139.29 54.40
N SER A 212 -17.93 -139.42 55.34
CA SER A 212 -17.89 -140.50 56.32
C SER A 212 -17.92 -141.84 55.57
N LYS A 213 -16.85 -142.63 55.66
CA LYS A 213 -16.87 -144.03 55.25
C LYS A 213 -16.72 -144.94 56.45
N GLU A 214 -17.89 -145.20 57.03
CA GLU A 214 -18.18 -146.40 57.80
C GLU A 214 -17.75 -147.64 57.01
N LEU A 215 -16.92 -148.48 57.63
CA LEU A 215 -16.64 -149.85 57.20
C LEU A 215 -16.41 -150.67 58.49
N THR A 216 -17.50 -151.02 59.16
CA THR A 216 -18.13 -152.36 59.04
C THR A 216 -17.18 -153.47 59.49
N LEU A 217 -17.46 -154.02 60.68
CA LEU A 217 -16.81 -155.22 61.22
C LEU A 217 -17.06 -156.42 60.30
N ALA A 218 -16.03 -156.91 59.64
CA ALA A 218 -16.06 -158.23 58.99
C ALA A 218 -15.73 -159.30 60.04
N VAL A 219 -16.70 -160.17 60.35
CA VAL A 219 -16.54 -161.30 61.28
C VAL A 219 -16.43 -162.59 60.47
N GLU A 220 -15.27 -162.75 59.83
CA GLU A 220 -14.79 -163.94 59.12
C GLU A 220 -13.30 -164.06 59.49
N ASP A 221 -12.73 -165.15 60.01
CA ASP A 221 -13.19 -166.55 60.07
C ASP A 221 -13.38 -167.11 61.50
N VAL A 222 -14.34 -168.03 61.65
CA VAL A 222 -14.36 -169.03 62.76
C VAL A 222 -14.61 -170.44 62.19
N THR A 223 -13.90 -170.78 61.12
CA THR A 223 -14.12 -172.01 60.32
C THR A 223 -12.83 -172.63 59.80
N ASN A 224 -11.92 -173.09 60.68
CA ASN A 224 -11.05 -174.27 60.45
C ASN A 224 -10.16 -174.66 61.66
N ALA A 225 -10.78 -175.13 62.76
CA ALA A 225 -10.07 -175.88 63.82
C ALA A 225 -10.96 -176.92 64.55
N LYS A 226 -12.13 -177.28 64.00
CA LYS A 226 -13.08 -178.25 64.58
C LYS A 226 -12.86 -179.69 64.08
N THR A 227 -11.61 -180.10 63.89
CA THR A 227 -11.23 -181.46 63.44
C THR A 227 -9.93 -181.96 64.06
N TYR A 228 -9.86 -181.99 65.40
CA TYR A 228 -9.20 -183.09 66.09
C TYR A 228 -10.14 -183.60 67.18
N HIS A 229 -10.24 -184.93 67.28
CA HIS A 229 -11.17 -185.59 68.18
C HIS A 229 -10.79 -185.39 69.65
N GLU A 230 -11.77 -185.58 70.52
CA GLU A 230 -11.53 -185.82 71.94
C GLU A 230 -10.57 -187.00 72.11
N SER A 231 -9.33 -186.68 72.45
CA SER A 231 -8.37 -187.63 72.99
C SER A 231 -7.63 -186.93 74.12
N SER A 232 -8.40 -186.63 75.17
CA SER A 232 -7.82 -186.49 76.49
C SER A 232 -7.31 -187.85 76.95
N THR A 233 -6.15 -188.23 76.42
CA THR A 233 -5.21 -189.11 77.12
C THR A 233 -4.32 -188.27 78.03
N GLN A 234 -4.87 -187.20 78.63
CA GLN A 234 -4.25 -186.53 79.75
C GLN A 234 -4.45 -187.41 80.98
N THR A 235 -3.63 -188.47 81.05
CA THR A 235 -3.51 -189.35 82.21
C THR A 235 -3.14 -188.54 83.45
N TYR A 236 -3.33 -189.13 84.64
CA TYR A 236 -2.99 -188.46 85.90
C TYR A 236 -1.53 -187.97 85.95
N ASP A 237 -0.63 -188.68 85.26
CA ASP A 237 0.81 -188.35 85.13
C ASP A 237 1.10 -187.17 84.17
N THR A 238 0.17 -186.85 83.26
CA THR A 238 0.30 -185.74 82.29
C THR A 238 -0.63 -184.56 82.59
N ALA A 239 -1.51 -184.68 83.59
CA ALA A 239 -2.37 -183.60 84.10
C ALA A 239 -1.58 -182.35 84.55
N PHE A 240 -0.34 -182.54 85.02
CA PHE A 240 0.50 -181.49 85.61
C PHE A 240 1.69 -181.08 84.73
N ILE A 241 1.74 -181.52 83.47
CA ILE A 241 2.82 -181.22 82.52
C ILE A 241 2.28 -180.29 81.42
N PRO A 242 2.70 -179.00 81.36
CA PRO A 242 2.23 -178.08 80.34
C PRO A 242 2.66 -178.47 78.91
N CYS A 243 1.79 -178.25 77.92
CA CYS A 243 2.10 -178.59 76.54
C CYS A 243 3.05 -177.57 75.86
N GLU A 244 3.79 -178.04 74.86
CA GLU A 244 4.82 -177.26 74.15
C GLU A 244 4.25 -176.00 73.45
N ALA A 245 2.99 -176.03 73.01
CA ALA A 245 2.31 -174.89 72.42
C ALA A 245 2.10 -173.75 73.43
N CYS A 246 1.69 -174.08 74.66
CA CYS A 246 1.60 -173.09 75.75
C CYS A 246 2.98 -172.55 76.13
N ALA A 247 4.02 -173.40 76.17
CA ALA A 247 5.40 -172.99 76.43
C ALA A 247 5.88 -171.95 75.41
N ARG A 248 5.76 -172.24 74.09
CA ARG A 248 6.14 -171.29 73.02
C ARG A 248 5.31 -170.01 73.05
N THR A 249 4.01 -170.10 73.34
CA THR A 249 3.14 -168.91 73.42
C THR A 249 3.54 -167.99 74.58
N GLN A 250 3.84 -168.55 75.76
CA GLN A 250 4.32 -167.78 76.91
C GLN A 250 5.70 -167.17 76.66
N GLN A 251 6.62 -167.92 76.02
CA GLN A 251 7.94 -167.41 75.64
C GLN A 251 7.83 -166.20 74.70
N ASN A 252 7.04 -166.31 73.62
CA ASN A 252 6.79 -165.20 72.70
C ASN A 252 6.19 -163.97 73.43
N LEU A 253 5.25 -164.19 74.35
CA LEU A 253 4.63 -163.14 75.13
C LEU A 253 5.64 -162.43 76.07
N ILE A 254 6.56 -163.18 76.67
CA ILE A 254 7.67 -162.64 77.48
C ILE A 254 8.66 -161.87 76.59
N GLU A 255 8.94 -162.34 75.37
CA GLU A 255 9.83 -161.68 74.42
C GLU A 255 9.26 -160.36 73.91
N VAL A 256 8.02 -160.33 73.41
CA VAL A 256 7.36 -159.08 72.96
C VAL A 256 7.19 -158.12 74.14
N GLY A 257 6.80 -158.60 75.32
CA GLY A 257 6.79 -157.77 76.52
C GLY A 257 8.17 -157.23 76.88
N SER A 258 9.24 -157.98 76.62
CA SER A 258 10.63 -157.50 76.78
C SER A 258 11.05 -156.47 75.73
N MET A 259 10.40 -156.43 74.56
CA MET A 259 10.55 -155.34 73.59
C MET A 259 9.81 -154.09 74.06
N VAL A 260 8.57 -154.23 74.54
CA VAL A 260 7.78 -153.11 75.10
C VAL A 260 8.50 -152.46 76.29
N ILE A 261 9.08 -153.25 77.21
CA ILE A 261 9.96 -152.75 78.28
C ILE A 261 11.08 -151.87 77.71
N LYS A 262 11.82 -152.35 76.71
CA LYS A 262 12.92 -151.60 76.09
C LYS A 262 12.45 -150.31 75.40
N VAL A 263 11.26 -150.33 74.77
CA VAL A 263 10.69 -149.11 74.17
C VAL A 263 10.39 -148.10 75.27
N CYS A 264 9.68 -148.48 76.34
CA CYS A 264 9.44 -147.60 77.48
C CYS A 264 10.75 -147.05 78.07
N GLU A 265 11.73 -147.91 78.36
CA GLU A 265 13.04 -147.53 78.90
C GLU A 265 13.79 -146.54 77.98
N SER A 266 13.76 -146.76 76.66
CA SER A 266 14.40 -145.86 75.67
C SER A 266 13.73 -144.49 75.55
N GLN A 267 12.44 -144.39 75.82
CA GLN A 267 11.67 -143.14 75.82
C GLN A 267 11.57 -142.52 77.23
N GLY A 268 12.27 -143.07 78.23
CA GLY A 268 12.19 -142.62 79.62
C GLY A 268 10.84 -142.86 80.31
N LEU A 269 9.94 -143.63 79.69
CA LEU A 269 8.63 -143.97 80.24
C LEU A 269 8.80 -145.08 81.30
N PRO A 270 8.05 -145.03 82.42
CA PRO A 270 7.98 -146.18 83.31
C PRO A 270 7.35 -147.38 82.58
N SER A 271 7.73 -148.60 82.97
CA SER A 271 7.09 -149.83 82.52
C SER A 271 6.49 -150.61 83.70
N SER A 272 5.24 -151.03 83.55
CA SER A 272 4.58 -151.98 84.44
C SER A 272 5.07 -153.41 84.18
N LEU A 273 5.29 -153.79 82.92
CA LEU A 273 5.89 -155.07 82.56
C LEU A 273 7.25 -155.29 83.23
N ALA A 274 8.10 -154.26 83.30
CA ALA A 274 9.41 -154.33 83.96
C ALA A 274 9.32 -154.63 85.47
N LYS A 275 8.18 -154.31 86.10
CA LYS A 275 7.89 -154.70 87.49
C LYS A 275 7.42 -156.15 87.54
N GLN A 276 6.46 -156.54 86.70
CA GLN A 276 5.93 -157.90 86.68
C GLN A 276 6.98 -158.95 86.28
N LYS A 277 7.93 -158.61 85.41
CA LYS A 277 9.06 -159.47 85.01
C LYS A 277 9.97 -159.87 86.17
N LYS A 278 10.02 -159.09 87.24
CA LYS A 278 10.80 -159.40 88.46
C LYS A 278 10.07 -160.37 89.41
N LEU A 279 8.77 -160.60 89.20
CA LEU A 279 7.95 -161.52 90.00
C LEU A 279 7.80 -162.90 89.36
N LEU A 280 8.14 -163.05 88.08
CA LEU A 280 8.10 -164.32 87.36
C LEU A 280 9.25 -165.24 87.78
N ARG A 281 8.90 -166.49 88.13
CA ARG A 281 9.86 -167.60 88.27
C ARG A 281 10.26 -168.11 86.88
N GLN A 282 11.39 -168.81 86.80
CA GLN A 282 11.90 -169.43 85.55
C GLN A 282 11.13 -170.69 85.10
N SER A 283 9.86 -170.80 85.47
CA SER A 283 8.92 -171.86 85.11
C SER A 283 7.84 -171.31 84.17
N LEU A 284 7.03 -172.19 83.58
CA LEU A 284 5.82 -171.73 82.90
C LEU A 284 4.93 -170.92 83.85
N MET A 285 4.29 -169.90 83.28
CA MET A 285 3.39 -168.97 83.94
C MET A 285 2.03 -169.63 84.21
N ALA A 286 1.41 -169.32 85.35
CA ALA A 286 0.00 -169.65 85.57
C ALA A 286 -0.89 -168.79 84.66
N ALA A 287 -2.11 -169.26 84.35
CA ALA A 287 -3.04 -168.51 83.50
C ALA A 287 -3.35 -167.08 84.03
N ALA A 288 -3.33 -166.90 85.36
CA ALA A 288 -3.44 -165.60 86.00
C ALA A 288 -2.25 -164.67 85.70
N ASP A 289 -1.01 -165.19 85.71
CA ASP A 289 0.18 -164.42 85.37
C ASP A 289 0.22 -164.04 83.88
N VAL A 290 -0.23 -164.93 82.99
CA VAL A 290 -0.35 -164.66 81.55
C VAL A 290 -1.35 -163.53 81.30
N SER A 291 -2.53 -163.62 81.94
CA SER A 291 -3.58 -162.60 81.83
C SER A 291 -3.10 -161.25 82.38
N ARG A 292 -2.40 -161.27 83.52
CA ARG A 292 -1.82 -160.06 84.10
C ARG A 292 -0.74 -159.46 83.21
N TRP A 293 0.17 -160.27 82.67
CA TRP A 293 1.23 -159.79 81.77
C TRP A 293 0.65 -159.09 80.54
N ALA A 294 -0.38 -159.66 79.89
CA ALA A 294 -1.06 -159.04 78.77
C ALA A 294 -1.73 -157.69 79.16
N SER A 295 -2.27 -157.58 80.37
CA SER A 295 -2.84 -156.32 80.89
C SER A 295 -1.76 -155.25 81.14
N GLU A 296 -0.65 -155.60 81.78
CA GLU A 296 0.47 -154.69 82.04
C GLU A 296 1.15 -154.27 80.72
N GLN A 297 1.21 -155.17 79.73
CA GLN A 297 1.67 -154.88 78.35
C GLN A 297 0.76 -153.88 77.65
N SER A 298 -0.56 -154.04 77.79
CA SER A 298 -1.54 -153.12 77.21
C SER A 298 -1.44 -151.72 77.83
N HIS A 299 -1.20 -151.62 79.14
CA HIS A 299 -0.94 -150.34 79.82
C HIS A 299 0.37 -149.66 79.38
N ASP A 300 1.43 -150.43 79.15
CA ASP A 300 2.70 -149.88 78.67
C ASP A 300 2.62 -149.43 77.21
N LEU A 301 1.88 -150.16 76.35
CA LEU A 301 1.58 -149.74 74.98
C LEU A 301 0.70 -148.49 74.92
N ALA A 302 -0.33 -148.38 75.76
CA ALA A 302 -1.17 -147.18 75.85
C ALA A 302 -0.32 -145.95 76.23
N ARG A 303 0.60 -146.09 77.21
CA ARG A 303 1.51 -145.02 77.62
C ARG A 303 2.49 -144.59 76.52
N ILE A 304 2.87 -145.51 75.63
CA ILE A 304 3.65 -145.17 74.43
C ILE A 304 2.78 -144.39 73.43
N ASN A 305 1.51 -144.75 73.25
CA ASN A 305 0.60 -144.02 72.36
C ASN A 305 0.33 -142.60 72.87
N ASP A 306 -0.01 -142.43 74.16
CA ASP A 306 -0.19 -141.12 74.79
C ASP A 306 1.03 -140.20 74.57
N HIS A 307 2.24 -140.77 74.59
CA HIS A 307 3.48 -140.04 74.34
C HIS A 307 3.64 -139.63 72.87
N LEU A 308 3.33 -140.53 71.93
CA LEU A 308 3.34 -140.23 70.49
C LEU A 308 2.30 -139.17 70.12
N ASP A 309 1.08 -139.28 70.63
CA ASP A 309 0.01 -138.30 70.42
C ASP A 309 0.40 -136.91 70.96
N ASN A 310 1.08 -136.86 72.11
CA ASN A 310 1.62 -135.62 72.67
C ASN A 310 2.73 -135.02 71.78
N LEU A 311 3.62 -135.84 71.22
CA LEU A 311 4.64 -135.38 70.27
C LEU A 311 4.01 -134.83 68.98
N TYR A 312 3.02 -135.52 68.39
CA TYR A 312 2.29 -134.99 67.23
C TYR A 312 1.53 -133.69 67.55
N ALA A 313 0.92 -133.58 68.74
CA ALA A 313 0.26 -132.37 69.21
C ALA A 313 1.23 -131.18 69.39
N GLN A 314 2.54 -131.43 69.59
CA GLN A 314 3.57 -130.39 69.62
C GLN A 314 4.18 -130.09 68.25
N ILE A 315 4.40 -131.12 67.42
CA ILE A 315 5.03 -131.00 66.09
C ILE A 315 4.10 -130.31 65.10
N ASN A 316 2.85 -130.78 64.97
CA ASN A 316 1.93 -130.31 63.93
C ASN A 316 1.73 -128.77 63.99
N PRO A 317 1.52 -128.12 65.15
CA PRO A 317 1.42 -126.65 65.24
C PRO A 317 2.72 -125.89 64.93
N LEU A 318 3.89 -126.55 64.99
CA LEU A 318 5.17 -125.95 64.60
C LEU A 318 5.39 -126.04 63.09
N GLU A 319 5.05 -127.16 62.47
CA GLU A 319 5.05 -127.31 61.01
C GLU A 319 4.06 -126.34 60.35
N ASP A 320 2.88 -126.18 60.94
CA ASP A 320 1.84 -125.27 60.50
C ASP A 320 2.30 -123.79 60.60
N LYS A 321 2.96 -123.41 61.71
CA LYS A 321 3.60 -122.09 61.87
C LYS A 321 4.74 -121.87 60.87
N LEU A 322 5.57 -122.88 60.62
CA LEU A 322 6.67 -122.83 59.65
C LEU A 322 6.15 -122.67 58.22
N SER A 323 5.08 -123.39 57.87
CA SER A 323 4.40 -123.30 56.57
C SER A 323 3.82 -121.90 56.33
N ARG A 324 3.06 -121.38 57.31
CA ARG A 324 2.50 -120.02 57.28
C ARG A 324 3.61 -118.96 57.20
N SER A 325 4.70 -119.13 57.95
CA SER A 325 5.87 -118.23 57.91
C SER A 325 6.51 -118.20 56.51
N LYS A 326 6.79 -119.37 55.90
CA LYS A 326 7.29 -119.48 54.52
C LYS A 326 6.35 -118.79 53.51
N GLN A 327 5.03 -118.96 53.66
CA GLN A 327 4.04 -118.31 52.79
C GLN A 327 4.02 -116.78 52.95
N VAL A 328 4.30 -116.26 54.15
CA VAL A 328 4.47 -114.82 54.40
C VAL A 328 5.78 -114.31 53.79
N CYS A 329 6.90 -115.02 53.95
CA CYS A 329 8.17 -114.65 53.32
C CYS A 329 8.04 -114.55 51.80
N ALA A 330 7.53 -115.58 51.13
CA ALA A 330 7.33 -115.58 49.68
C ALA A 330 6.38 -114.45 49.19
N ARG A 331 5.42 -114.04 50.03
CA ARG A 331 4.54 -112.90 49.73
C ARG A 331 5.28 -111.56 49.86
N LEU A 332 6.11 -111.40 50.90
CA LEU A 332 6.93 -110.21 51.11
C LEU A 332 8.03 -110.08 50.05
N GLU A 333 8.69 -111.18 49.69
CA GLU A 333 9.66 -111.26 48.59
C GLU A 333 9.03 -110.79 47.27
N LYS A 334 7.82 -111.28 46.94
CA LYS A 334 7.08 -110.79 45.77
C LYS A 334 6.73 -109.30 45.90
N GLN A 335 6.25 -108.84 47.05
CA GLN A 335 5.93 -107.42 47.25
C GLN A 335 7.16 -106.51 47.12
N ILE A 336 8.35 -106.97 47.54
CA ILE A 336 9.62 -106.28 47.33
C ILE A 336 9.93 -106.22 45.83
N GLN A 337 9.87 -107.34 45.10
CA GLN A 337 10.10 -107.35 43.64
C GLN A 337 9.12 -106.47 42.86
N ASP A 338 7.83 -106.49 43.23
CA ASP A 338 6.80 -105.64 42.63
C ASP A 338 7.05 -104.14 42.93
N LEU A 339 7.67 -103.79 44.07
CA LEU A 339 8.05 -102.41 44.43
C LEU A 339 9.37 -101.97 43.78
N GLU A 340 10.39 -102.83 43.75
CA GLU A 340 11.67 -102.60 43.05
C GLU A 340 11.42 -102.33 41.56
N LYS A 341 10.53 -103.10 40.94
CA LYS A 341 10.10 -102.84 39.56
C LYS A 341 9.39 -101.49 39.42
N GLN A 342 8.47 -101.14 40.34
CA GLN A 342 7.79 -99.84 40.30
C GLN A 342 8.75 -98.65 40.44
N LEU A 343 9.82 -98.80 41.22
CA LEU A 343 10.89 -97.80 41.30
C LEU A 343 11.65 -97.69 39.98
N LEU A 344 12.13 -98.81 39.41
CA LEU A 344 12.80 -98.81 38.11
C LEU A 344 11.95 -98.23 36.96
N ASP A 345 10.66 -98.57 36.91
CA ASP A 345 9.71 -98.01 35.94
C ASP A 345 9.57 -96.48 36.16
N LYS A 346 9.52 -96.01 37.41
CA LYS A 346 9.41 -94.59 37.77
C LYS A 346 10.69 -93.78 37.52
N ASP A 347 11.86 -94.34 37.78
CA ASP A 347 13.14 -93.72 37.47
C ASP A 347 13.33 -93.60 35.95
N SER A 348 12.98 -94.64 35.18
CA SER A 348 13.01 -94.57 33.71
C SER A 348 11.99 -93.57 33.14
N GLU A 349 10.84 -93.37 33.81
CA GLU A 349 9.91 -92.29 33.51
C GLU A 349 10.49 -90.91 33.84
N GLY A 350 11.29 -90.81 34.91
CA GLY A 350 12.00 -89.60 35.32
C GLY A 350 13.04 -89.18 34.30
N GLU A 351 13.94 -90.08 33.90
CA GLU A 351 14.98 -89.82 32.88
C GLU A 351 14.37 -89.40 31.53
N LYS A 352 13.29 -90.06 31.10
CA LYS A 352 12.55 -89.67 29.88
C LYS A 352 11.97 -88.27 29.99
N LYS A 353 11.40 -87.90 31.14
CA LYS A 353 10.88 -86.54 31.37
C LYS A 353 12.01 -85.51 31.44
N GLU A 354 13.15 -85.81 32.08
CA GLU A 354 14.30 -84.89 32.10
C GLU A 354 14.84 -84.66 30.68
N THR A 355 15.06 -85.73 29.90
CA THR A 355 15.54 -85.61 28.52
C THR A 355 14.56 -84.81 27.64
N ASP A 356 13.25 -85.08 27.74
CA ASP A 356 12.19 -84.29 27.12
C ASP A 356 12.25 -82.79 27.47
N PHE A 357 12.39 -82.46 28.77
CA PHE A 357 12.49 -81.08 29.23
C PHE A 357 13.79 -80.41 28.78
N LYS A 358 14.88 -81.16 28.71
CA LYS A 358 16.20 -80.70 28.26
C LYS A 358 16.23 -80.43 26.76
N GLU A 359 15.52 -81.23 25.96
CA GLU A 359 15.29 -80.98 24.53
C GLU A 359 14.46 -79.71 24.32
N LYS A 360 13.31 -79.61 25.00
CA LYS A 360 12.43 -78.43 24.95
C LYS A 360 13.15 -77.15 25.40
N LEU A 361 14.01 -77.24 26.42
CA LEU A 361 14.82 -76.12 26.89
C LEU A 361 15.85 -75.67 25.84
N LYS A 362 16.54 -76.59 25.15
CA LYS A 362 17.42 -76.24 24.02
C LYS A 362 16.64 -75.52 22.91
N GLN A 363 15.45 -76.02 22.57
CA GLN A 363 14.60 -75.43 21.53
C GLN A 363 14.20 -73.99 21.88
N VAL A 364 13.72 -73.75 23.10
CA VAL A 364 13.35 -72.41 23.59
C VAL A 364 14.56 -71.48 23.67
N VAL A 365 15.74 -71.98 24.06
CA VAL A 365 16.98 -71.18 24.06
C VAL A 365 17.36 -70.77 22.63
N ALA A 366 17.35 -71.71 21.67
CA ALA A 366 17.66 -71.44 20.27
C ALA A 366 16.67 -70.48 19.60
N GLU A 367 15.37 -70.61 19.89
CA GLU A 367 14.33 -69.67 19.46
C GLU A 367 14.58 -68.27 20.04
N LYS A 368 14.88 -68.18 21.33
CA LYS A 368 15.22 -66.91 22.00
C LYS A 368 16.50 -66.29 21.43
N ASP A 369 17.53 -67.07 21.08
CA ASP A 369 18.76 -66.55 20.46
C ASP A 369 18.53 -66.06 19.01
N LEU A 370 17.68 -66.76 18.24
CA LEU A 370 17.26 -66.30 16.91
C LEU A 370 16.48 -64.98 16.98
N LEU A 371 15.49 -64.90 17.88
CA LEU A 371 14.68 -63.69 18.10
C LEU A 371 15.53 -62.49 18.55
N LEU A 372 16.54 -62.71 19.40
CA LEU A 372 17.51 -61.66 19.75
C LEU A 372 18.34 -61.23 18.54
N SER A 373 18.85 -62.16 17.73
CA SER A 373 19.62 -61.84 16.53
C SER A 373 18.80 -61.04 15.50
N ASP A 374 17.52 -61.35 15.32
CA ASP A 374 16.65 -60.59 14.42
C ASP A 374 16.25 -59.22 15.00
N ALA A 375 16.01 -59.12 16.31
CA ALA A 375 15.81 -57.84 16.98
C ALA A 375 17.05 -56.92 16.88
N GLU A 376 18.26 -57.48 17.00
CA GLU A 376 19.52 -56.75 16.80
C GLU A 376 19.67 -56.26 15.35
N LYS A 377 19.33 -57.07 14.33
CA LYS A 377 19.34 -56.63 12.92
C LYS A 377 18.40 -55.44 12.70
N VAL A 378 17.14 -55.57 13.13
CA VAL A 378 16.13 -54.51 13.01
C VAL A 378 16.55 -53.24 13.76
N ASN A 379 17.11 -53.37 14.97
CA ASN A 379 17.63 -52.22 15.71
C ASN A 379 18.80 -51.53 14.98
N ASN A 380 19.73 -52.31 14.40
CA ASN A 380 20.82 -51.76 13.59
C ASN A 380 20.34 -51.08 12.30
N GLU A 381 19.25 -51.54 11.69
CA GLU A 381 18.61 -50.88 10.55
C GLU A 381 17.89 -49.59 10.95
N LEU A 382 17.17 -49.59 12.09
CA LEU A 382 16.54 -48.39 12.66
C LEU A 382 17.57 -47.32 13.05
N VAL A 383 18.74 -47.71 13.58
CA VAL A 383 19.85 -46.77 13.85
C VAL A 383 20.37 -46.15 12.55
N LYS A 384 20.65 -46.95 11.51
CA LYS A 384 21.06 -46.43 10.19
C LYS A 384 20.01 -45.48 9.59
N GLY A 385 18.72 -45.84 9.70
CA GLY A 385 17.61 -45.00 9.25
C GLY A 385 17.53 -43.67 10.00
N LYS A 386 17.70 -43.69 11.32
CA LYS A 386 17.80 -42.49 12.17
C LYS A 386 18.97 -41.60 11.75
N ASP A 387 20.15 -42.16 11.53
CA ASP A 387 21.35 -41.40 11.15
C ASP A 387 21.19 -40.73 9.78
N VAL A 388 20.56 -41.43 8.82
CA VAL A 388 20.19 -40.86 7.51
C VAL A 388 19.19 -39.71 7.67
N LEU A 389 18.13 -39.88 8.47
CA LEU A 389 17.15 -38.83 8.73
C LEU A 389 17.77 -37.62 9.45
N GLN A 390 18.64 -37.84 10.43
CA GLN A 390 19.38 -36.77 11.11
C GLN A 390 20.30 -36.02 10.13
N GLY A 391 20.97 -36.74 9.23
CA GLY A 391 21.74 -36.15 8.12
C GLY A 391 20.90 -35.38 7.10
N MET A 392 19.62 -35.74 6.91
CA MET A 392 18.67 -34.96 6.10
C MET A 392 18.20 -33.69 6.83
N VAL A 393 17.88 -33.78 8.14
CA VAL A 393 17.51 -32.63 8.97
C VAL A 393 18.60 -31.57 8.95
N LEU A 394 19.87 -31.94 9.21
CA LEU A 394 20.99 -30.99 9.17
C LEU A 394 21.13 -30.29 7.81
N LYS A 395 20.91 -30.98 6.70
CA LYS A 395 20.90 -30.39 5.34
C LYS A 395 19.72 -29.45 5.11
N LEU A 396 18.57 -29.72 5.72
CA LEU A 396 17.39 -28.83 5.67
C LEU A 396 17.59 -27.59 6.55
N GLU A 397 18.24 -27.72 7.72
CA GLU A 397 18.63 -26.60 8.58
C GLU A 397 19.66 -25.70 7.91
N GLU A 398 20.68 -26.28 7.25
CA GLU A 398 21.65 -25.52 6.46
C GLU A 398 20.98 -24.75 5.31
N LYS A 399 20.06 -25.39 4.56
CA LYS A 399 19.24 -24.71 3.54
C LYS A 399 18.38 -23.60 4.14
N LYS A 400 17.71 -23.85 5.27
CA LYS A 400 16.89 -22.85 5.99
C LYS A 400 17.72 -21.65 6.44
N LYS A 401 18.95 -21.87 6.90
CA LYS A 401 19.91 -20.81 7.22
C LYS A 401 20.27 -19.99 5.97
N LYS A 402 20.67 -20.65 4.88
CA LYS A 402 20.99 -19.98 3.60
C LYS A 402 19.81 -19.16 3.06
N TYR A 403 18.59 -19.70 3.09
CA TYR A 403 17.39 -18.95 2.70
C TYR A 403 17.14 -17.73 3.60
N LYS A 404 17.27 -17.88 4.93
CA LYS A 404 17.16 -16.76 5.87
C LYS A 404 18.20 -15.66 5.61
N GLU A 405 19.43 -16.04 5.25
CA GLU A 405 20.50 -15.12 4.87
C GLU A 405 20.16 -14.39 3.55
N THR A 406 19.69 -15.10 2.52
CA THR A 406 19.24 -14.45 1.26
C THR A 406 18.04 -13.52 1.42
N VAL A 407 17.08 -13.87 2.29
CA VAL A 407 15.93 -13.00 2.60
C VAL A 407 16.40 -11.74 3.36
N LYS A 408 17.39 -11.86 4.24
CA LYS A 408 18.00 -10.70 4.91
C LYS A 408 18.69 -9.76 3.91
N THR A 409 19.52 -10.29 3.00
CA THR A 409 20.19 -9.45 1.99
C THR A 409 19.21 -8.80 1.02
N LEU A 410 18.14 -9.51 0.61
CA LEU A 410 17.08 -8.94 -0.23
C LEU A 410 16.26 -7.88 0.52
N GLY A 411 16.03 -8.03 1.83
CA GLY A 411 15.40 -7.02 2.67
C GLY A 411 16.25 -5.75 2.83
N GLU A 412 17.56 -5.92 2.98
CA GLU A 412 18.54 -4.81 3.02
C GLU A 412 18.62 -4.09 1.67
N GLU A 413 18.62 -4.83 0.55
CA GLU A 413 18.61 -4.28 -0.81
C GLU A 413 17.29 -3.56 -1.14
N ASN A 414 16.13 -4.13 -0.80
CA ASN A 414 14.84 -3.47 -0.98
C ASN A 414 14.74 -2.19 -0.14
N SER A 415 15.28 -2.21 1.09
CA SER A 415 15.38 -1.00 1.93
C SER A 415 16.27 0.07 1.29
N ARG A 416 17.41 -0.33 0.70
CA ARG A 416 18.30 0.59 -0.05
C ARG A 416 17.56 1.22 -1.22
N LEU A 417 16.94 0.41 -2.08
CA LEU A 417 16.18 0.85 -3.25
C LEU A 417 15.02 1.79 -2.89
N LEU A 418 14.31 1.55 -1.78
CA LEU A 418 13.28 2.47 -1.28
C LEU A 418 13.87 3.84 -0.88
N THR A 419 15.06 3.89 -0.26
CA THR A 419 15.74 5.17 0.04
C THR A 419 16.37 5.83 -1.18
N GLU A 420 16.62 5.10 -2.27
CA GLU A 420 17.07 5.66 -3.55
C GLU A 420 15.88 6.29 -4.28
N LEU A 421 14.73 5.59 -4.34
CA LEU A 421 13.48 6.07 -4.92
C LEU A 421 12.92 7.31 -4.20
N ASP A 422 13.01 7.38 -2.87
CA ASP A 422 12.63 8.57 -2.09
C ASP A 422 13.50 9.79 -2.42
N LYS A 423 14.82 9.60 -2.59
CA LYS A 423 15.73 10.69 -3.01
C LYS A 423 15.43 11.14 -4.44
N GLU A 424 15.22 10.21 -5.36
CA GLU A 424 14.93 10.53 -6.76
C GLU A 424 13.56 11.20 -6.90
N SER A 425 12.54 10.77 -6.14
CA SER A 425 11.25 11.48 -6.07
C SER A 425 11.37 12.90 -5.52
N LYS A 426 12.28 13.15 -4.57
CA LYS A 426 12.55 14.50 -4.04
C LYS A 426 13.31 15.37 -5.04
N GLU A 427 14.24 14.78 -5.80
CA GLU A 427 14.95 15.49 -6.87
C GLU A 427 14.03 15.81 -8.05
N VAL A 428 13.13 14.90 -8.44
CA VAL A 428 12.06 15.18 -9.41
C VAL A 428 11.18 16.33 -8.94
N ALA A 429 10.75 16.34 -7.68
CA ALA A 429 9.98 17.46 -7.12
C ALA A 429 10.78 18.78 -7.20
N ARG A 430 12.06 18.77 -6.83
CA ARG A 430 12.96 19.92 -6.95
C ARG A 430 13.09 20.41 -8.40
N LEU A 431 13.22 19.49 -9.36
CA LEU A 431 13.30 19.80 -10.78
C LEU A 431 12.00 20.42 -11.32
N THR A 432 10.81 19.97 -10.86
CA THR A 432 9.55 20.62 -11.26
C THR A 432 9.40 22.06 -10.77
N VAL A 433 10.01 22.41 -9.62
CA VAL A 433 10.09 23.81 -9.15
C VAL A 433 11.05 24.61 -10.04
N VAL A 434 12.24 24.09 -10.34
CA VAL A 434 13.19 24.76 -11.25
C VAL A 434 12.60 24.91 -12.67
N GLU A 435 11.79 23.96 -13.12
CA GLU A 435 11.10 24.08 -14.41
C GLU A 435 10.05 25.22 -14.39
N SER A 436 9.30 25.40 -13.29
CA SER A 436 8.35 26.52 -13.18
C SER A 436 9.06 27.88 -13.07
N GLU A 437 10.20 27.96 -12.37
CA GLU A 437 11.08 29.13 -12.36
C GLU A 437 11.58 29.47 -13.78
N VAL A 438 12.02 28.47 -14.55
CA VAL A 438 12.45 28.64 -15.96
C VAL A 438 11.29 29.04 -16.87
N GLN A 439 10.06 28.59 -16.60
CA GLN A 439 8.87 29.06 -17.33
C GLN A 439 8.54 30.52 -16.99
N GLN A 440 8.61 30.93 -15.72
CA GLN A 440 8.42 32.33 -15.31
C GLN A 440 9.47 33.25 -15.95
N LEU A 441 10.76 32.88 -15.89
CA LEU A 441 11.85 33.68 -16.47
C LEU A 441 11.72 33.85 -18.00
N LYS A 442 11.08 32.90 -18.72
CA LYS A 442 10.74 33.08 -20.14
C LYS A 442 9.65 34.13 -20.34
N VAL A 443 8.59 34.13 -19.52
CA VAL A 443 7.52 35.14 -19.58
C VAL A 443 8.07 36.54 -19.27
N GLU A 444 8.95 36.65 -18.28
CA GLU A 444 9.64 37.91 -17.95
C GLU A 444 10.57 38.36 -19.09
N MET A 445 11.31 37.45 -19.72
CA MET A 445 12.13 37.74 -20.90
C MET A 445 11.29 38.22 -22.09
N ASP A 446 10.13 37.60 -22.36
CA ASP A 446 9.24 37.97 -23.46
C ASP A 446 8.60 39.35 -23.23
N ASP A 447 8.16 39.65 -22.00
CA ASP A 447 7.67 40.99 -21.61
C ASP A 447 8.78 42.05 -21.74
N LEU A 448 10.00 41.76 -21.28
CA LEU A 448 11.16 42.64 -21.49
C LEU A 448 11.47 42.84 -22.99
N GLN A 449 11.30 41.81 -23.82
CA GLN A 449 11.48 41.93 -25.27
C GLN A 449 10.37 42.77 -25.93
N VAL A 450 9.12 42.68 -25.46
CA VAL A 450 8.02 43.54 -25.90
C VAL A 450 8.26 44.99 -25.47
N LYS A 451 8.68 45.22 -24.23
CA LYS A 451 9.07 46.54 -23.72
C LYS A 451 10.22 47.15 -24.54
N LEU A 452 11.24 46.36 -24.87
CA LEU A 452 12.37 46.79 -25.71
C LEU A 452 11.94 47.13 -27.16
N LYS A 453 11.02 46.36 -27.76
CA LYS A 453 10.43 46.69 -29.06
C LYS A 453 9.66 48.00 -28.99
N ASN A 454 8.87 48.22 -27.95
CA ASN A 454 8.09 49.44 -27.76
C ASN A 454 8.98 50.69 -27.53
N THR A 455 10.03 50.60 -26.71
CA THR A 455 10.98 51.72 -26.53
C THR A 455 11.80 51.98 -27.78
N SER A 456 12.14 50.95 -28.56
CA SER A 456 12.77 51.10 -29.88
C SER A 456 11.85 51.82 -30.89
N ILE A 457 10.54 51.52 -30.88
CA ILE A 457 9.54 52.22 -31.70
C ILE A 457 9.39 53.68 -31.27
N GLU A 458 9.32 53.98 -29.98
CA GLU A 458 9.28 55.38 -29.49
C GLU A 458 10.57 56.14 -29.81
N LEU A 459 11.74 55.50 -29.71
CA LEU A 459 13.01 56.08 -30.16
C LEU A 459 13.02 56.37 -31.67
N GLY A 460 12.43 55.49 -32.48
CA GLY A 460 12.21 55.74 -33.91
C GLY A 460 11.31 56.96 -34.16
N LYS A 461 10.23 57.12 -33.38
CA LYS A 461 9.33 58.28 -33.44
C LYS A 461 10.04 59.57 -33.01
N THR A 462 10.86 59.57 -31.96
CA THR A 462 11.60 60.77 -31.54
C THR A 462 12.71 61.13 -32.53
N GLN A 463 13.43 60.14 -33.09
CA GLN A 463 14.37 60.40 -34.19
C GLN A 463 13.69 60.98 -35.44
N ALA A 464 12.48 60.52 -35.79
CA ALA A 464 11.70 61.09 -36.89
C ALA A 464 11.23 62.54 -36.61
N ARG A 465 10.85 62.85 -35.36
CA ARG A 465 10.56 64.22 -34.91
C ARG A 465 11.81 65.10 -35.00
N ASN A 466 12.96 64.65 -34.50
CA ASN A 466 14.22 65.39 -34.57
C ASN A 466 14.61 65.69 -36.02
N LYS A 467 14.55 64.70 -36.92
CA LYS A 467 14.78 64.90 -38.37
C LYS A 467 13.77 65.83 -39.07
N THR A 468 12.64 66.10 -38.43
CA THR A 468 11.65 67.09 -38.89
C THR A 468 11.97 68.48 -38.33
N LEU A 469 12.45 68.56 -37.09
CA LEU A 469 12.96 69.78 -36.47
C LEU A 469 14.23 70.28 -37.16
N GLU A 470 15.21 69.40 -37.44
CA GLU A 470 16.43 69.70 -38.23
C GLU A 470 16.09 70.34 -39.59
N LYS A 471 15.08 69.82 -40.29
CA LYS A 471 14.59 70.40 -41.56
C LYS A 471 13.90 71.75 -41.37
N HIS A 472 13.17 71.92 -40.27
CA HIS A 472 12.54 73.20 -39.94
C HIS A 472 13.58 74.26 -39.56
N GLU A 473 14.61 73.88 -38.80
CA GLU A 473 15.78 74.70 -38.46
C GLU A 473 16.55 75.10 -39.73
N GLN A 474 16.86 74.15 -40.63
CA GLN A 474 17.48 74.44 -41.92
C GLN A 474 16.62 75.40 -42.78
N ALA A 475 15.30 75.26 -42.75
CA ALA A 475 14.37 76.16 -43.45
C ALA A 475 14.25 77.54 -42.78
N LEU A 476 14.41 77.64 -41.46
CA LEU A 476 14.52 78.91 -40.74
C LEU A 476 15.85 79.61 -41.04
N GLN A 477 16.96 78.87 -41.02
CA GLN A 477 18.28 79.40 -41.37
C GLN A 477 18.28 79.93 -42.81
N SER A 478 17.76 79.15 -43.76
CA SER A 478 17.61 79.58 -45.16
C SER A 478 16.78 80.86 -45.32
N LYS A 479 15.80 81.10 -44.45
CA LYS A 479 15.03 82.36 -44.40
C LYS A 479 15.82 83.48 -43.73
N HIS A 480 16.59 83.20 -42.69
CA HIS A 480 17.45 84.18 -42.03
C HIS A 480 18.54 84.68 -42.97
N ASP A 481 19.23 83.77 -43.68
CA ASP A 481 20.23 84.09 -44.70
C ASP A 481 19.65 84.91 -45.86
N ALA A 482 18.38 84.66 -46.23
CA ALA A 482 17.67 85.44 -47.24
C ALA A 482 17.21 86.82 -46.73
N LEU A 483 16.86 86.94 -45.45
CA LEU A 483 16.52 88.22 -44.81
C LEU A 483 17.76 89.10 -44.63
N LEU A 484 18.89 88.52 -44.20
CA LEU A 484 20.19 89.20 -44.14
C LEU A 484 20.53 89.81 -45.51
N LYS A 485 20.46 89.03 -46.59
CA LYS A 485 20.66 89.54 -47.95
C LYS A 485 19.69 90.64 -48.38
N ARG A 486 18.45 90.69 -47.84
CA ARG A 486 17.55 91.83 -48.10
C ARG A 486 17.95 93.05 -47.30
N VAL A 487 18.47 92.89 -46.08
CA VAL A 487 19.06 93.98 -45.26
C VAL A 487 20.30 94.52 -45.96
N ASP A 488 21.25 93.66 -46.36
CA ASP A 488 22.44 94.07 -47.14
C ASP A 488 22.04 94.89 -48.38
N ASN A 489 21.04 94.43 -49.13
CA ASN A 489 20.51 95.18 -50.29
C ASN A 489 19.80 96.49 -49.90
N LEU A 490 19.11 96.56 -48.76
CA LEU A 490 18.47 97.80 -48.27
C LEU A 490 19.52 98.81 -47.80
N ASP A 491 20.59 98.36 -47.16
CA ASP A 491 21.69 99.21 -46.73
C ASP A 491 22.44 99.77 -47.96
N ASN A 492 22.68 98.93 -48.99
CA ASN A 492 23.20 99.39 -50.29
C ASN A 492 22.26 100.39 -50.97
N GLU A 493 20.95 100.12 -51.05
CA GLU A 493 19.94 101.06 -51.56
C GLU A 493 19.98 102.40 -50.80
N CYS A 494 20.23 102.36 -49.49
CA CYS A 494 20.37 103.55 -48.65
C CYS A 494 21.73 104.25 -48.80
N GLU A 495 22.82 103.56 -49.15
CA GLU A 495 24.10 104.19 -49.52
C GLU A 495 23.97 104.90 -50.86
N GLU A 496 23.44 104.25 -51.90
CA GLU A 496 23.18 104.91 -53.18
C GLU A 496 22.25 106.14 -53.03
N LEU A 497 21.28 106.10 -52.10
CA LEU A 497 20.41 107.25 -51.81
C LEU A 497 21.15 108.37 -51.04
N ARG A 498 22.07 108.03 -50.13
CA ARG A 498 22.93 109.02 -49.45
C ARG A 498 23.87 109.70 -50.44
N ASP A 499 24.50 108.94 -51.33
CA ASP A 499 25.44 109.48 -52.33
C ASP A 499 24.72 110.41 -53.33
N ARG A 500 23.52 110.01 -53.80
CA ARG A 500 22.66 110.88 -54.65
C ARG A 500 22.18 112.15 -53.93
N VAL A 501 22.01 112.12 -52.61
CA VAL A 501 21.71 113.33 -51.83
C VAL A 501 22.96 114.22 -51.76
N LEU A 502 24.14 113.66 -51.45
CA LEU A 502 25.39 114.43 -51.41
C LEU A 502 25.73 115.07 -52.78
N GLU A 503 25.49 114.37 -53.88
CA GLU A 503 25.64 114.89 -55.25
C GLU A 503 24.68 116.07 -55.49
N ALA A 504 23.39 115.92 -55.17
CA ALA A 504 22.39 116.98 -55.31
C ALA A 504 22.60 118.17 -54.34
N GLU A 505 23.18 117.95 -53.16
CA GLU A 505 23.60 119.02 -52.25
C GLU A 505 24.83 119.76 -52.79
N GLY A 506 25.76 119.07 -53.45
CA GLY A 506 26.85 119.67 -54.20
C GLY A 506 26.36 120.55 -55.36
N GLU A 507 25.48 120.02 -56.21
CA GLU A 507 24.84 120.80 -57.30
C GLU A 507 24.11 122.05 -56.76
N ARG A 508 23.40 121.92 -55.63
CA ARG A 508 22.74 123.04 -54.95
C ARG A 508 23.74 124.10 -54.50
N ASP A 509 24.85 123.70 -53.91
CA ASP A 509 25.83 124.63 -53.34
C ASP A 509 26.68 125.30 -54.44
N GLU A 510 26.91 124.63 -55.58
CA GLU A 510 27.44 125.27 -56.80
C GLU A 510 26.46 126.32 -57.36
N LEU A 511 25.17 125.97 -57.47
CA LEU A 511 24.12 126.91 -57.94
C LEU A 511 23.94 128.10 -56.98
N GLN A 512 24.08 127.89 -55.67
CA GLN A 512 24.11 128.95 -54.66
C GLN A 512 25.28 129.90 -54.89
N GLY A 513 26.49 129.38 -55.15
CA GLY A 513 27.66 130.19 -55.50
C GLY A 513 27.50 131.01 -56.80
N VAL A 514 26.85 130.42 -57.83
CA VAL A 514 26.52 131.15 -59.07
C VAL A 514 25.50 132.27 -58.82
N MET A 515 24.48 132.00 -57.98
CA MET A 515 23.48 133.00 -57.58
C MET A 515 24.10 134.17 -56.80
N GLU A 516 25.04 133.89 -55.89
CA GLU A 516 25.78 134.92 -55.16
C GLU A 516 26.67 135.74 -56.09
N GLY A 517 27.38 135.10 -57.04
CA GLY A 517 28.14 135.77 -58.09
C GLY A 517 27.30 136.76 -58.91
N LEU A 518 26.18 136.29 -59.47
CA LEU A 518 25.25 137.14 -60.24
C LEU A 518 24.65 138.28 -59.40
N GLN A 519 24.42 138.05 -58.11
CA GLN A 519 23.93 139.10 -57.20
C GLN A 519 25.02 140.17 -56.92
N THR A 520 26.31 139.81 -56.89
CA THR A 520 27.40 140.82 -56.81
C THR A 520 27.63 141.58 -58.13
N GLU A 521 27.49 140.93 -59.28
CA GLU A 521 27.54 141.61 -60.58
C GLU A 521 26.41 142.64 -60.70
N LYS A 522 25.21 142.27 -60.25
CA LYS A 522 24.05 143.16 -60.17
C LYS A 522 24.26 144.36 -59.23
N THR A 523 24.91 144.20 -58.07
CA THR A 523 25.21 145.36 -57.20
C THR A 523 26.22 146.30 -57.85
N ASN A 524 27.28 145.77 -58.47
CA ASN A 524 28.28 146.58 -59.17
C ASN A 524 27.66 147.40 -60.31
N LEU A 525 26.75 146.79 -61.09
CA LEU A 525 26.02 147.49 -62.17
C LEU A 525 25.04 148.55 -61.63
N SER A 526 24.49 148.35 -60.43
CA SER A 526 23.66 149.37 -59.76
C SER A 526 24.49 150.54 -59.26
N GLU A 527 25.66 150.29 -58.66
CA GLU A 527 26.60 151.33 -58.22
C GLU A 527 27.16 152.13 -59.42
N GLU A 528 27.46 151.48 -60.55
CA GLU A 528 27.83 152.21 -61.76
C GLU A 528 26.65 153.08 -62.26
N LEU A 529 25.42 152.55 -62.29
CA LEU A 529 24.24 153.32 -62.72
C LEU A 529 24.02 154.57 -61.86
N ASP A 530 24.08 154.44 -60.53
CA ASP A 530 23.95 155.56 -59.60
C ASP A 530 25.07 156.58 -59.79
N SER A 531 26.30 156.15 -60.09
CA SER A 531 27.40 157.06 -60.44
C SER A 531 27.12 157.90 -61.69
N LYS A 532 26.45 157.35 -62.71
CA LYS A 532 26.05 158.11 -63.91
C LYS A 532 24.89 159.05 -63.62
N GLN A 533 23.95 158.66 -62.75
CA GLN A 533 22.83 159.54 -62.36
C GLN A 533 23.31 160.77 -61.60
N ASN A 534 24.22 160.60 -60.64
CA ASN A 534 24.79 161.72 -59.88
C ASN A 534 25.50 162.74 -60.81
N LEU A 535 26.33 162.25 -61.74
CA LEU A 535 27.02 163.09 -62.72
C LEU A 535 26.06 163.87 -63.64
N LEU A 536 24.89 163.30 -63.96
CA LEU A 536 23.87 163.98 -64.76
C LEU A 536 23.17 165.10 -63.98
N GLU A 537 22.95 164.95 -62.66
CA GLU A 537 22.35 166.02 -61.85
C GLU A 537 23.34 167.15 -61.56
N GLU A 538 24.64 166.87 -61.38
CA GLU A 538 25.69 167.90 -61.32
C GLU A 538 25.68 168.78 -62.58
N LEU A 539 25.66 168.16 -63.76
CA LEU A 539 25.54 168.86 -65.05
C LEU A 539 24.20 169.61 -65.21
N ARG A 540 23.11 169.10 -64.60
CA ARG A 540 21.81 169.76 -64.60
C ARG A 540 21.84 171.06 -63.79
N LEU A 541 22.43 171.03 -62.60
CA LEU A 541 22.58 172.18 -61.70
C LEU A 541 23.50 173.26 -62.29
N GLU A 542 24.61 172.87 -62.91
CA GLU A 542 25.52 173.83 -63.54
C GLU A 542 24.85 174.56 -64.73
N LYS A 543 24.08 173.84 -65.56
CA LYS A 543 23.24 174.44 -66.60
C LYS A 543 22.21 175.42 -66.02
N GLU A 544 21.54 175.05 -64.93
CA GLU A 544 20.47 175.84 -64.31
C GLU A 544 21.02 177.15 -63.72
N LYS A 545 22.22 177.11 -63.13
CA LYS A 545 22.98 178.30 -62.69
C LYS A 545 23.36 179.22 -63.85
N LEU A 546 23.89 178.67 -64.94
CA LEU A 546 24.29 179.47 -66.12
C LEU A 546 23.09 180.18 -66.78
N LEU A 547 21.89 179.61 -66.72
CA LEU A 547 20.67 180.27 -67.21
C LEU A 547 20.27 181.48 -66.34
N GLN A 548 20.37 181.36 -65.01
CA GLN A 548 20.09 182.50 -64.10
C GLN A 548 21.09 183.65 -64.30
N GLU A 549 22.37 183.35 -64.53
CA GLU A 549 23.37 184.38 -64.84
C GLU A 549 23.03 185.13 -66.14
N VAL A 550 22.49 184.46 -67.16
CA VAL A 550 22.01 185.09 -68.40
C VAL A 550 20.80 185.99 -68.18
N GLU A 551 19.76 185.52 -67.47
CA GLU A 551 18.57 186.33 -67.15
C GLU A 551 18.95 187.62 -66.38
N GLU A 552 19.93 187.55 -65.46
CA GLU A 552 20.40 188.70 -64.70
C GLU A 552 21.17 189.74 -65.55
N PHE A 553 21.75 189.33 -66.69
CA PHE A 553 22.36 190.25 -67.65
C PHE A 553 21.33 190.87 -68.61
N GLU A 554 20.31 190.12 -69.05
CA GLU A 554 19.23 190.66 -69.87
C GLU A 554 18.42 191.71 -69.09
N ALA A 555 18.08 191.45 -67.83
CA ALA A 555 17.36 192.38 -66.96
C ALA A 555 18.08 193.74 -66.82
N LYS A 556 19.39 193.73 -66.56
CA LYS A 556 20.22 194.94 -66.43
C LYS A 556 20.34 195.72 -67.75
N THR A 557 20.23 195.03 -68.89
CA THR A 557 20.26 195.67 -70.20
C THR A 557 18.98 196.47 -70.44
N ASN A 558 17.82 195.87 -70.15
CA ASN A 558 16.51 196.51 -70.34
C ASN A 558 16.31 197.76 -69.47
N GLU A 559 16.80 197.78 -68.23
CA GLU A 559 16.63 198.95 -67.35
C GLU A 559 17.42 200.20 -67.83
N LEU A 560 18.56 199.99 -68.50
CA LEU A 560 19.34 201.08 -69.09
C LEU A 560 18.63 201.70 -70.32
N GLU A 561 17.89 200.92 -71.10
CA GLU A 561 17.08 201.44 -72.21
C GLU A 561 15.87 202.25 -71.70
N GLN A 562 15.24 201.80 -70.61
CA GLN A 562 14.10 202.47 -69.97
C GLN A 562 14.45 203.92 -69.53
N GLN A 563 15.60 204.10 -68.87
CA GLN A 563 16.03 205.39 -68.30
C GLN A 563 16.35 206.45 -69.37
N LEU A 564 16.80 206.03 -70.56
CA LEU A 564 17.09 206.95 -71.66
C LEU A 564 15.82 207.68 -72.13
N LYS A 565 14.72 206.93 -72.25
CA LYS A 565 13.47 207.36 -72.89
C LYS A 565 12.67 208.38 -72.07
N GLU A 566 12.62 208.25 -70.74
CA GLU A 566 11.91 209.21 -69.87
C GLU A 566 12.49 210.64 -69.92
N SER A 567 13.74 210.79 -70.38
CA SER A 567 14.41 212.09 -70.44
C SER A 567 13.98 212.96 -71.63
N GLU A 568 13.64 212.35 -72.76
CA GLU A 568 13.30 213.06 -74.00
C GLU A 568 11.85 213.61 -73.98
N GLU A 569 10.89 212.82 -73.49
CA GLU A 569 9.46 213.17 -73.53
C GLU A 569 9.10 214.42 -72.69
N LYS A 570 9.95 214.80 -71.74
CA LYS A 570 9.68 215.87 -70.75
C LYS A 570 9.90 217.30 -71.27
N LEU A 571 10.54 217.47 -72.43
CA LEU A 571 10.98 218.77 -72.94
C LEU A 571 10.06 219.41 -74.00
N GLN A 572 9.02 218.70 -74.48
CA GLN A 572 8.42 218.99 -75.79
C GLN A 572 7.08 219.77 -75.78
N LEU A 573 6.52 220.21 -74.64
CA LEU A 573 5.08 220.58 -74.57
C LEU A 573 4.68 221.98 -74.03
N VAL A 574 5.59 222.92 -73.70
CA VAL A 574 5.18 224.25 -73.17
C VAL A 574 6.03 225.43 -73.69
N VAL A 575 5.89 225.77 -74.98
CA VAL A 575 5.67 227.13 -75.54
C VAL A 575 5.67 227.05 -77.08
N GLU A 576 4.87 227.89 -77.72
CA GLU A 576 4.55 227.86 -79.16
C GLU A 576 5.71 228.36 -80.05
N PHE A 577 5.87 227.79 -81.26
CA PHE A 577 6.07 228.42 -82.60
C PHE A 577 6.54 227.36 -83.65
N PRO A 578 6.58 227.67 -84.98
CA PRO A 578 6.62 226.62 -86.01
C PRO A 578 7.96 226.36 -86.74
N SER A 579 8.13 225.10 -87.17
CA SER A 579 8.87 224.60 -88.35
C SER A 579 10.40 224.36 -88.37
N ILE A 580 10.76 223.25 -89.05
CA ILE A 580 12.03 222.87 -89.71
C ILE A 580 13.08 222.06 -88.91
N ASP A 581 13.71 221.12 -89.64
CA ASP A 581 14.64 220.07 -89.23
C ASP A 581 15.96 220.54 -88.58
N SER A 582 16.57 219.66 -87.77
CA SER A 582 17.90 219.08 -88.08
C SER A 582 18.46 218.10 -87.02
N LYS A 583 18.92 216.92 -87.48
CA LYS A 583 20.30 216.35 -87.37
C LYS A 583 21.02 216.38 -85.99
N GLN A 584 21.83 215.40 -85.57
CA GLN A 584 22.52 214.32 -86.31
C GLN A 584 23.26 213.35 -85.35
N GLN A 585 23.51 212.11 -85.81
CA GLN A 585 24.71 211.30 -85.51
C GLN A 585 24.90 210.77 -84.05
N LYS A 586 25.75 209.77 -83.77
CA LYS A 586 26.87 209.21 -84.57
C LYS A 586 27.19 207.74 -84.19
N SER A 587 27.63 206.97 -85.20
CA SER A 587 28.73 205.95 -85.18
C SER A 587 28.84 204.88 -84.08
N SER A 588 29.25 203.63 -84.36
CA SER A 588 29.64 202.99 -85.63
C SER A 588 29.95 201.49 -85.46
N SER A 589 30.09 200.80 -86.60
CA SER A 589 30.93 199.59 -86.84
C SER A 589 30.54 198.26 -86.16
N SER A 590 30.56 197.11 -86.84
CA SER A 590 30.86 196.86 -88.27
C SER A 590 30.24 195.56 -88.80
N ASP A 591 29.70 195.65 -90.01
CA ASP A 591 29.77 194.71 -91.15
C ASP A 591 30.06 193.21 -90.88
N LYS A 592 29.13 192.29 -91.20
CA LYS A 592 29.05 191.47 -92.47
C LYS A 592 29.84 190.13 -92.40
N GLU A 593 29.54 189.05 -93.14
CA GLU A 593 28.43 188.59 -94.01
C GLU A 593 28.63 187.06 -94.27
N VAL A 594 27.60 186.33 -94.76
CA VAL A 594 27.73 185.17 -95.72
C VAL A 594 28.41 183.86 -95.18
N MET A 595 27.94 182.61 -95.39
CA MET A 595 26.75 182.03 -96.05
C MET A 595 26.60 180.49 -95.78
N PHE A 596 25.38 179.95 -96.04
CA PHE A 596 25.05 178.79 -96.92
C PHE A 596 25.87 177.46 -96.84
N ASN A 597 25.33 176.24 -97.00
CA ASN A 597 24.01 175.71 -97.44
C ASN A 597 23.79 174.34 -96.72
N GLY A 598 22.58 173.79 -96.50
CA GLY A 598 21.60 173.29 -97.47
C GLY A 598 21.20 171.85 -97.04
N GLU A 599 20.14 171.19 -97.53
CA GLU A 599 19.07 171.55 -98.46
C GLU A 599 17.84 170.64 -98.20
N VAL A 600 16.65 170.97 -98.71
CA VAL A 600 15.41 170.18 -98.48
C VAL A 600 14.76 169.73 -99.80
N PRO A 601 14.75 168.40 -100.09
CA PRO A 601 13.84 167.75 -101.04
C PRO A 601 12.61 167.20 -100.29
N SER A 602 11.37 167.46 -100.72
CA SER A 602 10.67 166.92 -101.91
C SER A 602 9.89 165.62 -101.61
N GLU A 603 8.58 165.67 -101.89
CA GLU A 603 7.56 164.67 -101.50
C GLU A 603 7.81 163.25 -102.09
N ALA A 604 8.56 163.17 -103.19
CA ALA A 604 9.02 161.91 -103.79
C ALA A 604 9.98 161.12 -102.89
N GLU A 605 10.63 161.76 -101.92
CA GLU A 605 11.55 161.11 -100.99
C GLU A 605 10.82 160.52 -99.77
N VAL A 606 9.70 161.11 -99.35
CA VAL A 606 8.81 160.56 -98.32
C VAL A 606 8.20 159.24 -98.77
N ALA A 607 7.81 159.12 -100.05
CA ALA A 607 7.35 157.86 -100.62
C ALA A 607 8.42 156.75 -100.54
N LYS A 608 9.68 157.08 -100.84
CA LYS A 608 10.83 156.16 -100.69
C LYS A 608 11.22 155.87 -99.25
N ASP A 609 10.91 156.78 -98.31
CA ASP A 609 11.09 156.51 -96.89
C ASP A 609 10.02 155.57 -96.36
N MET A 610 8.75 155.79 -96.72
CA MET A 610 7.66 154.84 -96.46
C MET A 610 7.93 153.46 -97.09
N GLU A 611 8.49 153.40 -98.31
CA GLU A 611 8.88 152.15 -98.96
C GLU A 611 10.03 151.43 -98.21
N ARG A 612 11.03 152.17 -97.72
CA ARG A 612 12.09 151.64 -96.84
C ARG A 612 11.55 151.22 -95.47
N GLN A 613 10.58 151.94 -94.91
CA GLN A 613 9.92 151.63 -93.65
C GLN A 613 9.02 150.39 -93.77
N VAL A 614 8.35 150.19 -94.92
CA VAL A 614 7.64 148.96 -95.26
C VAL A 614 8.62 147.80 -95.42
N MET A 615 9.77 147.97 -96.09
CA MET A 615 10.81 146.94 -96.14
C MET A 615 11.34 146.58 -94.74
N ALA A 616 11.60 147.58 -93.88
CA ALA A 616 12.03 147.36 -92.50
C ALA A 616 10.98 146.59 -91.68
N ASN A 617 9.69 146.92 -91.86
CA ASN A 617 8.59 146.19 -91.24
C ASN A 617 8.44 144.77 -91.80
N ASN A 618 8.68 144.54 -93.09
CA ASN A 618 8.67 143.19 -93.68
C ASN A 618 9.80 142.32 -93.10
N ILE A 619 11.00 142.87 -92.94
CA ILE A 619 12.12 142.20 -92.26
C ILE A 619 11.75 141.91 -90.79
N ARG A 620 11.12 142.87 -90.10
CA ARG A 620 10.66 142.70 -88.72
C ARG A 620 9.60 141.60 -88.58
N ILE A 621 8.69 141.49 -89.55
CA ILE A 621 7.70 140.40 -89.64
C ILE A 621 8.41 139.06 -89.85
N MET A 622 9.35 138.96 -90.80
CA MET A 622 10.10 137.71 -91.02
C MET A 622 10.86 137.25 -89.78
N THR A 623 11.52 138.16 -89.04
CA THR A 623 12.19 137.82 -87.77
C THR A 623 11.22 137.36 -86.69
N LEU A 624 10.03 137.96 -86.61
CA LEU A 624 8.96 137.53 -85.70
C LEU A 624 8.36 136.17 -86.12
N GLU A 625 8.24 135.89 -87.41
CA GLU A 625 7.81 134.59 -87.92
C GLU A 625 8.85 133.50 -87.61
N GLU A 626 10.15 133.79 -87.77
CA GLU A 626 11.23 132.87 -87.40
C GLU A 626 11.26 132.58 -85.89
N GLN A 627 11.03 133.60 -85.04
CA GLN A 627 10.91 133.43 -83.59
C GLN A 627 9.65 132.64 -83.20
N ASN A 628 8.52 132.88 -83.85
CA ASN A 628 7.30 132.09 -83.65
C ASN A 628 7.47 130.63 -84.09
N GLU A 629 8.22 130.37 -85.16
CA GLU A 629 8.53 129.02 -85.63
C GLU A 629 9.50 128.29 -84.68
N LYS A 630 10.47 129.01 -84.10
CA LYS A 630 11.32 128.48 -83.00
C LYS A 630 10.49 128.15 -81.75
N LEU A 631 9.53 129.00 -81.38
CA LEU A 631 8.57 128.74 -80.30
C LEU A 631 7.70 127.50 -80.57
N ARG A 632 7.13 127.37 -81.78
CA ARG A 632 6.35 126.19 -82.19
C ARG A 632 7.17 124.90 -82.11
N LYS A 633 8.42 124.92 -82.58
CA LYS A 633 9.35 123.79 -82.47
C LYS A 633 9.65 123.42 -81.01
N SER A 634 9.87 124.40 -80.14
CA SER A 634 10.08 124.18 -78.70
C SER A 634 8.84 123.57 -78.01
N ILE A 635 7.64 124.09 -78.32
CA ILE A 635 6.37 123.54 -77.83
C ILE A 635 6.17 122.09 -78.31
N SER A 636 6.49 121.78 -79.57
CA SER A 636 6.46 120.40 -80.09
C SER A 636 7.44 119.48 -79.37
N PHE A 637 8.61 119.98 -78.95
CA PHE A 637 9.59 119.20 -78.20
C PHE A 637 9.09 118.88 -76.78
N LEU A 638 8.48 119.86 -76.10
CA LEU A 638 7.87 119.67 -74.78
C LEU A 638 6.66 118.73 -74.80
N MET A 639 5.82 118.77 -75.84
CA MET A 639 4.73 117.81 -76.02
C MET A 639 5.26 116.38 -76.23
N ASN A 640 6.27 116.20 -77.09
CA ASN A 640 6.89 114.89 -77.33
C ASN A 640 7.62 114.34 -76.09
N ALA A 641 8.20 115.20 -75.24
CA ALA A 641 8.77 114.80 -73.96
C ALA A 641 7.69 114.25 -73.00
N ARG A 642 6.49 114.86 -72.99
CA ARG A 642 5.38 114.45 -72.12
C ARG A 642 4.80 113.09 -72.48
N GLU A 643 4.71 112.73 -73.77
CA GLU A 643 4.17 111.44 -74.20
C GLU A 643 5.07 110.25 -73.85
N ASN A 644 6.40 110.44 -73.84
CA ASN A 644 7.37 109.37 -73.55
C ASN A 644 7.37 108.91 -72.08
N ILE A 645 6.82 109.70 -71.17
CA ILE A 645 6.72 109.36 -69.73
C ILE A 645 5.56 108.39 -69.44
N SER A 646 4.58 108.26 -70.35
CA SER A 646 3.33 107.52 -70.09
C SER A 646 3.34 106.03 -70.49
N LYS A 647 4.48 105.43 -70.88
CA LYS A 647 4.53 104.06 -71.43
C LYS A 647 5.69 103.17 -70.95
N LYS A 648 5.89 103.04 -69.63
CA LYS A 648 6.46 101.82 -69.03
C LYS A 648 5.77 101.50 -67.70
N LYS A 649 5.20 100.30 -67.57
CA LYS A 649 4.55 99.87 -66.33
C LYS A 649 5.61 99.47 -65.30
N VAL A 650 5.62 100.14 -64.16
CA VAL A 650 6.15 99.57 -62.92
C VAL A 650 5.21 98.43 -62.51
N GLN A 651 5.78 97.30 -62.07
CA GLN A 651 5.04 96.24 -61.40
C GLN A 651 5.70 95.99 -60.05
N GLU A 652 5.03 96.44 -58.99
CA GLU A 652 5.45 96.28 -57.60
C GLU A 652 4.19 96.06 -56.72
N PRO A 653 4.34 95.72 -55.44
CA PRO A 653 4.16 94.35 -54.98
C PRO A 653 2.73 94.06 -54.49
N VAL A 654 2.38 92.77 -54.37
CA VAL A 654 1.11 92.33 -53.77
C VAL A 654 1.29 92.14 -52.25
N PRO A 655 0.60 92.93 -51.40
CA PRO A 655 0.53 92.66 -49.96
C PRO A 655 -0.55 91.62 -49.66
N LEU A 656 -0.35 90.82 -48.61
CA LEU A 656 -1.41 89.97 -48.06
C LEU A 656 -2.29 90.75 -47.08
N TRP A 657 -3.45 90.17 -46.74
CA TRP A 657 -4.44 90.63 -45.73
C TRP A 657 -5.21 91.91 -46.17
N LYS A 658 -6.55 92.02 -46.05
CA LYS A 658 -7.52 91.29 -45.21
C LYS A 658 -8.99 91.52 -45.66
N GLN A 659 -9.86 90.57 -45.29
CA GLN A 659 -11.33 90.69 -45.05
C GLN A 659 -12.36 90.84 -46.18
N HIS A 660 -13.48 90.12 -45.95
CA HIS A 660 -14.69 89.86 -46.75
C HIS A 660 -15.57 91.07 -47.11
N SER A 661 -16.38 90.92 -48.16
CA SER A 661 -17.75 91.46 -48.29
C SER A 661 -18.56 90.62 -49.29
N ASP A 662 -19.87 90.52 -49.08
CA ASP A 662 -20.83 89.80 -49.96
C ASP A 662 -21.58 90.76 -50.92
N GLU A 663 -22.38 90.16 -51.83
CA GLU A 663 -23.55 90.63 -52.62
C GLU A 663 -24.11 92.09 -52.55
N PRO A 664 -25.00 92.51 -53.50
CA PRO A 664 -25.29 92.03 -54.86
C PRO A 664 -25.39 93.17 -55.93
N GLY A 665 -25.80 92.83 -57.17
CA GLY A 665 -26.11 93.79 -58.24
C GLY A 665 -27.54 94.38 -58.19
N LEU A 666 -27.82 95.40 -59.01
CA LEU A 666 -29.02 96.26 -58.92
C LEU A 666 -29.92 96.27 -60.19
N ILE A 667 -31.24 96.18 -59.95
CA ILE A 667 -32.35 96.95 -60.58
C ILE A 667 -32.80 96.65 -62.04
N GLU A 668 -34.09 96.25 -62.15
CA GLU A 668 -35.15 96.48 -63.19
C GLU A 668 -34.84 96.19 -64.70
N ASP A 669 -35.76 95.78 -65.60
CA ASP A 669 -37.25 95.75 -65.66
C ASP A 669 -37.71 94.71 -66.79
N GLN A 670 -38.91 94.52 -67.37
CA GLN A 670 -40.28 95.11 -67.33
C GLN A 670 -41.36 94.14 -67.93
N ARG A 671 -42.66 94.46 -67.71
CA ARG A 671 -43.88 94.24 -68.56
C ARG A 671 -44.65 92.89 -68.71
N GLU A 672 -45.86 92.90 -68.12
CA GLU A 672 -47.21 92.79 -68.76
C GLU A 672 -47.93 91.46 -69.19
N LEU A 673 -49.04 91.17 -68.48
CA LEU A 673 -50.45 90.92 -68.95
C LEU A 673 -51.09 89.50 -69.20
N LEU A 674 -52.15 89.24 -68.41
CA LEU A 674 -53.54 88.76 -68.73
C LEU A 674 -53.97 87.26 -68.80
N ARG A 675 -54.99 86.96 -67.94
CA ARG A 675 -56.05 85.91 -68.00
C ARG A 675 -55.63 84.43 -67.77
N ARG A 676 -56.46 83.53 -67.20
CA ARG A 676 -57.90 83.57 -66.78
C ARG A 676 -58.19 82.65 -65.56
N SER A 677 -59.29 82.91 -64.83
CA SER A 677 -59.87 82.12 -63.70
C SER A 677 -60.91 81.06 -64.20
N PRO A 678 -61.76 80.33 -63.40
CA PRO A 678 -62.06 80.32 -61.92
C PRO A 678 -62.01 78.93 -61.19
N VAL A 679 -61.75 78.82 -59.85
CA VAL A 679 -62.64 78.85 -58.61
C VAL A 679 -63.54 77.58 -58.46
N GLN A 680 -63.76 76.87 -57.31
CA GLN A 680 -64.19 77.14 -55.88
C GLN A 680 -63.81 75.89 -54.98
N ASN A 681 -63.91 75.73 -53.63
CA ASN A 681 -64.13 76.56 -52.41
C ASN A 681 -63.90 75.73 -51.07
N PHE A 682 -63.73 76.41 -49.90
CA PHE A 682 -63.96 75.95 -48.48
C PHE A 682 -63.22 74.69 -47.90
N TYR A 683 -63.02 74.45 -46.57
CA TYR A 683 -63.32 75.13 -45.27
C TYR A 683 -62.27 74.75 -44.16
N GLU A 684 -62.06 75.61 -43.14
CA GLU A 684 -61.45 75.52 -41.76
C GLU A 684 -60.62 74.32 -41.17
N GLY A 685 -59.74 74.62 -40.18
CA GLY A 685 -59.44 73.72 -39.02
C GLY A 685 -58.07 73.81 -38.29
N ASN A 686 -58.04 74.05 -36.95
CA ASN A 686 -56.89 73.92 -36.00
C ASN A 686 -57.42 74.00 -34.54
N PRO A 687 -57.01 73.21 -33.49
CA PRO A 687 -55.83 73.56 -32.63
C PRO A 687 -55.16 72.47 -31.70
N ASN A 688 -53.90 72.72 -31.29
CA ASN A 688 -53.21 72.55 -29.97
C ASN A 688 -53.25 71.27 -29.02
N VAL A 689 -52.02 70.84 -28.63
CA VAL A 689 -51.43 70.72 -27.24
C VAL A 689 -51.56 69.44 -26.33
N SER A 690 -50.44 69.13 -25.63
CA SER A 690 -50.27 68.52 -24.27
C SER A 690 -49.82 67.04 -24.06
N HIS A 691 -48.55 66.86 -23.64
CA HIS A 691 -48.01 65.97 -22.56
C HIS A 691 -48.30 64.43 -22.51
N LYS A 692 -47.54 63.54 -21.82
CA LYS A 692 -46.41 63.66 -20.84
C LYS A 692 -45.45 62.43 -20.90
N ARG A 693 -44.28 62.55 -20.24
CA ARG A 693 -43.18 61.55 -20.03
C ARG A 693 -43.26 60.97 -18.58
N PRO A 694 -42.34 60.15 -17.97
CA PRO A 694 -40.99 59.66 -18.42
C PRO A 694 -40.54 58.20 -18.05
N ALA A 695 -39.44 57.74 -18.69
CA ALA A 695 -38.31 56.91 -18.18
C ALA A 695 -38.55 55.45 -17.66
N SER A 696 -37.55 54.54 -17.55
CA SER A 696 -36.07 54.67 -17.56
C SER A 696 -35.32 53.48 -18.21
N ALA A 697 -34.11 53.74 -18.73
CA ALA A 697 -32.97 52.86 -19.07
C ALA A 697 -33.16 51.65 -20.04
N ILE A 698 -32.43 51.41 -21.15
CA ILE A 698 -31.06 51.73 -21.67
C ILE A 698 -29.98 50.72 -21.22
N ARG A 699 -29.18 50.05 -22.09
CA ARG A 699 -29.17 49.89 -23.58
C ARG A 699 -28.31 48.66 -24.01
N GLU A 700 -28.55 48.18 -25.24
CA GLU A 700 -27.63 47.70 -26.34
C GLU A 700 -26.24 47.06 -26.02
N GLY A 701 -25.62 46.21 -26.86
CA GLY A 701 -25.73 45.97 -28.32
C GLY A 701 -24.38 46.29 -29.01
N GLN A 702 -24.00 45.78 -30.19
CA GLN A 702 -24.66 44.87 -31.15
C GLN A 702 -23.62 44.25 -32.14
N TRP A 703 -24.03 43.16 -32.82
CA TRP A 703 -23.76 42.66 -34.21
C TRP A 703 -22.65 43.31 -35.10
N SER A 704 -21.83 42.56 -35.88
CA SER A 704 -22.13 41.63 -37.04
C SER A 704 -22.58 42.38 -38.33
N ASN A 705 -22.14 42.10 -39.58
CA ASN A 705 -21.40 40.97 -40.19
C ASN A 705 -20.67 41.33 -41.54
N SER A 706 -19.64 40.53 -41.92
CA SER A 706 -19.14 40.06 -43.25
C SER A 706 -18.75 40.93 -44.50
N ASP A 707 -17.62 40.50 -45.12
CA ASP A 707 -17.29 40.30 -46.57
C ASP A 707 -16.52 41.34 -47.46
N HIS A 708 -15.87 40.80 -48.53
CA HIS A 708 -14.65 41.26 -49.27
C HIS A 708 -14.79 42.32 -50.41
N TYR A 709 -13.70 43.09 -50.71
CA TYR A 709 -12.91 43.05 -52.01
C TYR A 709 -11.63 43.97 -52.09
N MET A 710 -10.52 43.45 -52.68
CA MET A 710 -9.29 43.98 -53.42
C MET A 710 -8.74 45.46 -53.25
N SER A 711 -7.49 45.90 -53.62
CA SER A 711 -6.39 45.40 -54.51
C SER A 711 -4.98 46.10 -54.34
N ASN A 712 -3.92 45.55 -55.00
CA ASN A 712 -2.66 46.17 -55.60
C ASN A 712 -1.25 46.28 -54.91
N GLN A 713 -0.28 45.44 -55.40
CA GLN A 713 1.18 45.61 -55.81
C GLN A 713 2.26 46.32 -54.90
N ILE A 714 3.58 46.02 -54.89
CA ILE A 714 4.69 46.00 -55.93
C ILE A 714 5.91 45.05 -55.54
N GLN A 715 6.92 44.81 -56.42
CA GLN A 715 8.08 43.84 -56.38
C GLN A 715 9.51 44.53 -56.32
N PRO A 716 10.76 43.93 -56.32
CA PRO A 716 11.28 42.67 -56.97
C PRO A 716 12.44 41.81 -56.30
N ARG A 717 13.74 41.91 -56.72
CA ARG A 717 14.88 40.91 -56.65
C ARG A 717 16.25 41.59 -56.99
N PRO A 718 17.50 40.99 -57.00
CA PRO A 718 18.17 39.77 -56.43
C PRO A 718 19.43 40.15 -55.54
N PRO A 719 20.74 39.74 -55.67
CA PRO A 719 21.48 38.47 -56.01
C PRO A 719 22.76 38.04 -55.16
N GLU A 720 23.16 36.75 -55.26
CA GLU A 720 24.55 36.13 -55.34
C GLU A 720 25.53 35.85 -54.13
N LYS A 721 26.77 35.36 -54.44
CA LYS A 721 27.66 34.32 -53.79
C LYS A 721 28.96 34.89 -53.13
N PRO A 722 29.91 34.16 -52.44
CA PRO A 722 30.38 32.73 -52.49
C PRO A 722 30.52 31.97 -51.11
N ARG A 723 30.70 30.63 -50.99
CA ARG A 723 31.89 29.70 -51.13
C ARG A 723 33.08 30.03 -50.19
N ALA A 724 33.80 29.11 -49.50
CA ALA A 724 34.08 27.67 -49.75
C ALA A 724 34.58 26.82 -48.53
N GLN A 725 34.50 25.47 -48.66
CA GLN A 725 35.52 24.40 -48.40
C GLN A 725 36.22 24.23 -47.00
N SER A 726 36.27 23.04 -46.37
CA SER A 726 37.20 21.86 -46.53
C SER A 726 38.54 22.02 -45.73
N ALA A 727 39.28 21.01 -45.20
CA ALA A 727 39.25 19.53 -45.28
C ALA A 727 39.99 18.80 -44.11
N LYS A 728 39.73 17.48 -43.98
CA LYS A 728 40.59 16.33 -43.57
C LYS A 728 42.04 16.53 -42.98
N THR A 729 42.34 15.81 -41.88
CA THR A 729 43.46 14.82 -41.66
C THR A 729 43.22 14.08 -40.30
N ARG A 730 43.44 12.76 -40.05
CA ARG A 730 44.48 11.73 -40.37
C ARG A 730 45.72 11.86 -39.44
N THR A 731 46.02 10.94 -38.48
CA THR A 731 46.53 9.53 -38.61
C THR A 731 46.13 8.60 -37.42
N LYS A 732 45.76 7.32 -37.60
CA LYS A 732 46.58 6.06 -37.45
C LYS A 732 47.43 5.97 -36.15
N ALA A 733 47.15 5.06 -35.19
CA ALA A 733 47.51 3.61 -35.09
C ALA A 733 48.98 3.37 -34.62
N THR A 734 49.36 2.37 -33.79
CA THR A 734 48.97 0.93 -33.77
C THR A 734 49.32 0.23 -32.40
N THR A 735 48.70 -0.93 -32.10
CA THR A 735 49.07 -2.06 -31.15
C THR A 735 50.26 -1.93 -30.15
N SER A 736 50.24 -2.50 -28.93
CA SER A 736 49.92 -3.91 -28.59
C SER A 736 49.67 -4.23 -27.08
N ARG A 737 49.22 -5.47 -26.81
CA ARG A 737 49.27 -6.30 -25.55
C ARG A 737 50.19 -5.77 -24.43
N PHE A 738 49.87 -5.79 -23.13
CA PHE A 738 48.99 -6.62 -22.26
C PHE A 738 48.54 -5.75 -21.05
N ALA A 739 47.59 -6.04 -20.14
CA ALA A 739 46.47 -7.00 -19.96
C ALA A 739 45.51 -6.35 -18.89
N GLU A 740 44.68 -6.94 -18.01
CA GLU A 740 44.36 -8.34 -17.62
C GLU A 740 42.91 -8.47 -17.04
N THR A 741 42.69 -8.91 -15.79
CA THR A 741 41.36 -9.28 -15.25
C THR A 741 40.50 -8.12 -14.71
N LYS A 742 39.23 -8.06 -15.15
CA LYS A 742 38.07 -8.48 -14.33
C LYS A 742 36.75 -8.54 -15.11
N GLN A 743 35.78 -9.23 -14.50
CA GLN A 743 34.50 -9.64 -15.09
C GLN A 743 33.65 -8.45 -15.55
N SER A 744 33.10 -8.55 -16.77
CA SER A 744 32.02 -7.69 -17.26
C SER A 744 30.69 -8.45 -17.21
N ALA A 745 29.64 -7.78 -16.73
CA ALA A 745 28.28 -8.30 -16.71
C ALA A 745 27.28 -7.16 -17.02
N SER A 746 27.12 -6.84 -18.31
CA SER A 746 25.89 -6.23 -18.81
C SER A 746 24.92 -7.37 -19.15
N LEU A 747 23.82 -7.50 -18.41
CA LEU A 747 22.56 -6.80 -18.69
C LEU A 747 21.99 -7.12 -20.09
N SER A 748 21.36 -8.29 -20.15
CA SER A 748 19.92 -8.41 -20.39
C SER A 748 19.28 -7.49 -21.45
N ALA A 749 18.85 -8.09 -22.56
CA ALA A 749 17.87 -7.51 -23.46
C ALA A 749 16.61 -8.41 -23.55
N LYS A 750 15.68 -8.26 -22.59
CA LYS A 750 14.28 -8.73 -22.72
C LYS A 750 13.35 -8.05 -21.71
N LEU A 751 12.73 -6.95 -22.16
CA LEU A 751 11.40 -6.50 -21.73
C LEU A 751 10.35 -7.30 -22.55
N ALA A 752 9.04 -7.32 -22.25
CA ALA A 752 8.26 -6.59 -21.25
C ALA A 752 7.01 -7.39 -20.80
N ALA A 753 6.54 -7.17 -19.56
CA ALA A 753 5.13 -7.14 -19.09
C ALA A 753 5.19 -6.99 -17.54
N SER A 754 4.89 -5.82 -16.95
CA SER A 754 3.55 -5.39 -16.49
C SER A 754 2.96 -6.30 -15.40
N GLY A 755 2.55 -5.86 -14.21
CA GLY A 755 2.17 -4.51 -13.72
C GLY A 755 0.73 -4.55 -13.16
N LYS A 756 0.27 -3.76 -12.18
CA LYS A 756 0.81 -2.57 -11.48
C LYS A 756 -0.07 -2.21 -10.25
N HIS A 757 0.50 -1.57 -9.21
CA HIS A 757 -0.15 -0.67 -8.19
C HIS A 757 -1.16 -1.27 -7.16
N ALA A 758 -1.50 -0.63 -6.02
CA ALA A 758 -0.75 0.30 -5.12
C ALA A 758 -1.47 0.64 -3.77
N THR A 759 -0.70 0.68 -2.66
CA THR A 759 -0.72 1.63 -1.49
C THR A 759 -1.97 1.98 -0.64
N GLY A 760 -1.83 1.83 0.70
CA GLY A 760 -2.32 2.78 1.75
C GLY A 760 -3.05 2.14 2.96
N ILE A 761 -3.01 2.67 4.21
CA ILE A 761 -2.16 3.70 4.85
C ILE A 761 -2.31 3.66 6.42
N LEU A 762 -1.24 3.98 7.20
CA LEU A 762 -1.18 4.22 8.68
C LEU A 762 -1.64 3.12 9.68
N GLY A 763 -1.10 2.97 10.91
CA GLY A 763 0.15 3.48 11.50
C GLY A 763 0.09 3.94 12.99
N ARG A 764 0.80 3.27 13.93
CA ARG A 764 1.34 3.87 15.19
C ARG A 764 2.38 2.99 15.93
N LEU A 765 3.16 3.61 16.82
CA LEU A 765 4.19 3.05 17.71
C LEU A 765 4.03 3.61 19.14
N ALA A 766 4.44 2.87 20.18
CA ALA A 766 5.23 3.34 21.34
C ALA A 766 5.30 2.30 22.49
N GLU A 767 6.42 2.25 23.21
CA GLU A 767 6.61 1.57 24.51
C GLU A 767 7.25 2.54 25.52
N GLY A 768 7.09 2.30 26.83
CA GLY A 768 8.14 2.63 27.81
C GLY A 768 7.83 3.57 29.01
N HIS A 769 8.17 3.05 30.20
CA HIS A 769 8.57 3.76 31.44
C HIS A 769 7.55 4.48 32.36
N THR A 770 8.07 4.86 33.54
CA THR A 770 7.38 4.91 34.84
C THR A 770 7.85 6.09 35.71
N LEU A 771 6.97 6.77 36.46
CA LEU A 771 7.20 7.26 37.85
C LEU A 771 5.97 7.96 38.48
N ARG A 772 6.09 8.34 39.76
CA ARG A 772 5.04 8.91 40.66
C ARG A 772 4.75 10.40 40.42
N HIS A 773 3.52 10.87 40.68
CA HIS A 773 3.14 11.52 41.96
C HIS A 773 1.62 11.75 42.09
N GLU A 774 1.14 12.17 43.27
CA GLU A 774 -0.28 12.40 43.58
C GLU A 774 -0.81 13.74 43.00
N TRP A 775 -2.13 13.94 42.95
CA TRP A 775 -2.87 14.74 43.96
C TRP A 775 -4.41 14.62 43.75
N GLU A 776 -5.17 15.24 44.65
CA GLU A 776 -6.60 15.00 44.91
C GLU A 776 -7.58 15.62 43.89
N HIS A 777 -8.77 15.03 43.70
CA HIS A 777 -10.01 15.52 44.36
C HIS A 777 -11.30 14.79 43.92
N SER A 778 -12.26 14.77 44.85
CA SER A 778 -13.70 14.41 44.71
C SER A 778 -14.52 15.70 44.38
N PRO A 779 -15.86 15.70 44.12
CA PRO A 779 -16.85 14.70 44.54
C PRO A 779 -18.00 14.37 43.56
N ALA A 780 -18.91 13.50 44.02
CA ALA A 780 -20.22 13.24 43.43
C ALA A 780 -21.35 13.93 44.22
N PRO A 781 -22.60 13.99 43.68
CA PRO A 781 -23.80 14.19 44.48
C PRO A 781 -24.68 12.93 44.52
N THR A 782 -24.71 12.30 45.70
CA THR A 782 -25.92 11.91 46.46
C THR A 782 -27.26 11.68 45.72
N LEU A 783 -27.89 10.54 46.03
CA LEU A 783 -29.26 10.55 46.56
C LEU A 783 -29.48 9.34 47.50
N ASP A 784 -30.25 9.55 48.55
CA ASP A 784 -30.48 8.63 49.68
C ASP A 784 -31.77 7.80 49.48
N VAL A 785 -32.02 6.81 50.35
CA VAL A 785 -33.34 6.46 50.95
C VAL A 785 -33.30 5.16 51.77
N THR A 786 -33.34 5.34 53.10
CA THR A 786 -33.91 4.49 54.17
C THR A 786 -33.50 3.01 54.34
N ALA A 787 -32.97 2.71 55.53
CA ALA A 787 -32.80 1.37 56.09
C ALA A 787 -34.09 0.78 56.71
N ARG A 788 -34.08 -0.52 57.08
CA ARG A 788 -34.46 -0.94 58.45
C ARG A 788 -33.88 -2.29 58.94
N GLU A 789 -33.54 -2.28 60.23
CA GLU A 789 -33.10 -3.28 61.22
C GLU A 789 -33.68 -4.72 61.14
N GLY A 790 -32.95 -5.76 61.66
CA GLY A 790 -33.45 -7.16 61.59
C GLY A 790 -32.89 -8.32 62.46
N ARG A 791 -32.03 -8.10 63.48
CA ARG A 791 -31.62 -9.09 64.53
C ARG A 791 -30.86 -10.40 64.16
N VAL A 792 -29.56 -10.40 64.46
CA VAL A 792 -28.76 -11.40 65.23
C VAL A 792 -29.07 -12.91 65.13
N GLY A 793 -28.07 -13.66 64.65
CA GLY A 793 -27.81 -15.07 64.96
C GLY A 793 -26.30 -15.35 64.82
N ARG A 794 -25.71 -16.20 65.68
CA ARG A 794 -24.24 -16.33 65.83
C ARG A 794 -23.80 -17.79 65.76
N GLU A 795 -22.95 -18.17 64.80
CA GLU A 795 -21.66 -18.87 65.03
C GLU A 795 -20.91 -19.32 63.75
N ILE A 796 -19.63 -18.91 63.69
CA ILE A 796 -18.42 -19.66 63.28
C ILE A 796 -18.58 -20.92 62.39
N GLY A 797 -18.02 -20.93 61.17
CA GLY A 797 -17.73 -22.20 60.48
C GLY A 797 -17.36 -22.19 58.98
N ARG A 798 -16.08 -21.92 58.66
CA ARG A 798 -15.34 -22.38 57.44
C ARG A 798 -16.11 -22.51 56.10
N THR A 799 -16.15 -21.40 55.38
CA THR A 799 -16.04 -21.28 53.90
C THR A 799 -15.94 -22.58 53.06
N SER A 800 -16.90 -22.76 52.15
CA SER A 800 -16.71 -23.47 50.87
C SER A 800 -17.36 -22.64 49.76
N PRO A 801 -16.65 -22.31 48.66
CA PRO A 801 -17.25 -21.60 47.53
C PRO A 801 -18.00 -22.57 46.61
N THR A 802 -19.22 -22.21 46.18
CA THR A 802 -20.02 -23.03 45.26
C THR A 802 -20.87 -22.14 44.36
N SER A 803 -21.13 -22.62 43.13
CA SER A 803 -22.13 -22.13 42.17
C SER A 803 -22.05 -20.67 41.72
N THR A 804 -21.69 -20.50 40.45
CA THR A 804 -22.20 -19.41 39.62
C THR A 804 -23.73 -19.38 39.65
N ARG A 805 -24.32 -18.21 39.93
CA ARG A 805 -25.77 -18.02 39.83
C ARG A 805 -26.16 -17.87 38.36
N TYR A 806 -27.17 -18.62 37.93
CA TYR A 806 -27.90 -18.33 36.70
C TYR A 806 -29.27 -17.76 37.08
N THR A 807 -29.57 -16.52 36.69
CA THR A 807 -30.90 -15.93 36.84
C THR A 807 -31.78 -16.40 35.69
N PRO A 808 -33.01 -16.91 35.93
CA PRO A 808 -33.91 -17.27 34.86
C PRO A 808 -34.37 -16.01 34.12
N MET A 809 -34.11 -15.93 32.82
CA MET A 809 -34.73 -14.93 31.94
C MET A 809 -36.13 -15.39 31.54
N ASN A 810 -37.07 -14.45 31.41
CA ASN A 810 -38.37 -14.73 30.80
C ASN A 810 -38.18 -14.95 29.29
N VAL A 811 -38.65 -16.08 28.78
CA VAL A 811 -38.55 -16.45 27.36
C VAL A 811 -39.93 -16.38 26.72
N PHE A 812 -40.01 -15.68 25.59
CA PHE A 812 -41.23 -15.44 24.82
C PHE A 812 -41.19 -16.26 23.54
N VAL A 813 -42.22 -17.06 23.24
CA VAL A 813 -42.21 -18.03 22.13
C VAL A 813 -43.21 -17.63 21.03
N CYS A 814 -42.79 -17.72 19.78
CA CYS A 814 -43.65 -17.50 18.62
C CYS A 814 -44.36 -18.79 18.21
N MET A 815 -45.65 -18.93 18.55
CA MET A 815 -46.45 -20.14 18.29
C MET A 815 -46.64 -20.50 16.80
N SER A 816 -46.18 -19.65 15.87
CA SER A 816 -46.21 -19.91 14.42
C SER A 816 -44.92 -20.54 13.88
N CYS A 817 -43.83 -20.60 14.65
CA CYS A 817 -42.59 -21.30 14.24
C CYS A 817 -41.65 -21.69 15.40
N ASP A 818 -42.15 -21.74 16.63
CA ASP A 818 -41.46 -22.07 17.89
C ASP A 818 -40.16 -21.31 18.19
N LYS A 819 -39.93 -20.16 17.53
CA LYS A 819 -38.78 -19.30 17.81
C LYS A 819 -38.92 -18.61 19.17
N MET A 820 -37.85 -18.69 19.95
CA MET A 820 -37.73 -18.14 21.29
C MET A 820 -37.03 -16.78 21.29
N TYR A 821 -37.52 -15.86 22.12
CA TYR A 821 -37.05 -14.48 22.23
C TYR A 821 -36.87 -14.09 23.69
N ASN A 822 -35.82 -13.31 23.99
CA ASN A 822 -35.51 -12.86 25.36
C ASN A 822 -36.27 -11.59 25.76
N THR A 823 -36.96 -10.94 24.83
CA THR A 823 -37.88 -9.82 25.12
C THR A 823 -39.18 -9.96 24.33
N GLN A 824 -40.28 -9.46 24.92
CA GLN A 824 -41.57 -9.34 24.26
C GLN A 824 -41.50 -8.51 22.96
N LYS A 825 -40.66 -7.48 22.94
CA LYS A 825 -40.48 -6.58 21.78
C LYS A 825 -39.90 -7.32 20.57
N ASP A 826 -38.94 -8.23 20.79
CA ASP A 826 -38.34 -9.00 19.69
C ASP A 826 -39.33 -10.03 19.13
N LEU A 827 -40.17 -10.63 19.99
CA LEU A 827 -41.29 -11.48 19.57
C LEU A 827 -42.31 -10.67 18.73
N ASP A 828 -42.69 -9.47 19.16
CA ASP A 828 -43.69 -8.67 18.44
C ASP A 828 -43.16 -8.08 17.13
N ILE A 829 -41.87 -7.72 17.08
CA ILE A 829 -41.15 -7.45 15.82
C ILE A 829 -41.22 -8.69 14.92
N HIS A 830 -40.88 -9.88 15.43
CA HIS A 830 -40.90 -11.10 14.65
C HIS A 830 -42.30 -11.46 14.11
N LYS A 831 -43.36 -11.30 14.91
CA LYS A 831 -44.75 -11.52 14.46
C LYS A 831 -45.09 -10.73 13.19
N SER A 832 -44.56 -9.51 13.04
CA SER A 832 -44.83 -8.66 11.86
C SER A 832 -44.32 -9.22 10.52
N PHE A 833 -43.46 -10.25 10.55
CA PHE A 833 -42.94 -10.96 9.36
C PHE A 833 -42.88 -12.49 9.55
N CYS A 834 -43.69 -13.05 10.46
CA CYS A 834 -43.75 -14.49 10.69
C CYS A 834 -44.79 -15.17 9.79
N TYR A 835 -44.39 -15.58 8.59
CA TYR A 835 -45.24 -16.27 7.61
C TYR A 835 -45.50 -17.76 7.93
N GLY A 836 -45.54 -18.12 9.22
CA GLY A 836 -45.59 -19.49 9.71
C GLY A 836 -46.99 -20.11 9.81
N ALA A 837 -47.73 -20.20 8.71
CA ALA A 837 -48.96 -21.02 8.59
C ALA A 837 -49.49 -21.17 7.14
N VAL A 838 -48.62 -21.35 6.14
CA VAL A 838 -49.06 -21.62 4.75
C VAL A 838 -48.29 -22.79 4.15
N ASN A 839 -48.74 -24.02 4.45
CA ASN A 839 -48.62 -25.23 3.61
C ASN A 839 -49.25 -26.48 4.27
N GLU A 840 -50.50 -26.37 4.71
CA GLU A 840 -51.40 -27.53 4.91
C GLU A 840 -52.68 -27.30 4.08
N ASN A 841 -52.59 -27.51 2.76
CA ASN A 841 -53.72 -27.76 1.84
C ASN A 841 -53.22 -27.81 0.37
N TYR A 842 -52.55 -28.89 -0.01
CA TYR A 842 -52.68 -29.51 -1.34
C TYR A 842 -52.37 -31.00 -1.21
N THR A 843 -53.15 -31.83 -1.91
CA THR A 843 -53.21 -33.30 -1.79
C THR A 843 -52.11 -34.02 -2.55
#